data_AF-A0A336MM82-F1
#
_entry.id   AF-A0A336MM82-F1
#
_cell.length_a   1.000
_cell.length_b   1.000
_cell.length_c   1.000
_cell.angle_alpha   90.00
_cell.angle_beta   90.00
_cell.angle_gamma   90.00
#
_symmetry.space_group_name_H-M   'P 1'
#
loop_
_entity.id
_entity.type
_entity.pdbx_description
1 polymer ?
#
loop_
_entity_poly.entity_id
_entity_poly.type
_entity_poly.pdbx_seq_one_letter_code
_entity_poly.pdbx_strand_id
1 'polypeptide(L)'
;MFILGRSLRSIVRYESQLTKLCSIQRNSICMSHVRKCLGKENDNKKSSNDEESKDKSFHQEHQRQMIVRGAFEQIENKSRENYLDMIRIFENKDKHRRNHVEFIYAALKNMEHFGVNKDLEVYKALINVMPKGKFIPQNVIQVEFQHYPKQQQCIIDLLEQMEDNGVMPDYEMEDMLVNIFGKKGHPVRKFWRMMYWMPKFKNASPWLTPNPMPDEILEIAKMAVERMCSVDLNSVVTVYEAKDIEHSIDDTWIVSGQSPDQKDLLKKHDPTSALHIEGPFMIWLRDKSVNYFILRGDPPKELEQEDDPDMDDIRNIKVNFFGIHNEAPRAEVAVKRLVHEQDDGTIYAICATGTSTKDSLLSWIRHLEKDGNEILSKIPVLFKFRTPESTQLVKESCIMNIGGSGGSSNSDMPPAPKQVTVKHPESNKPKPTTKKGKPVQADLDVIKEFQRCRDENIERLDLSKSSITIIPPSVKDCTCLVEFYLYGNKISQLPPEIGNLHNLKTLALNENSLTSIPSTLANLKQLKVLDLRHNKLTEIPEVIYKLTTLTTLYLRFNRIRVVGDNLRNLTNLTMLSLRENKIRELTSSIGHLVNLTTFDISHNHLEHLPEEIGNCVNLSALDLQHNELLDIPETIGNLQNLSRLGLRYNRLTSIPQSLKNCNHMDELNVEGNGISQLPDGLLASLSNLNSITLSRNSFHSYPAGGPAQFTNVSSINLEHNQIDKIPYGIFSRAKGLAKLNMKENVLTSLPLDIGTWSHMVELNLGTNSLTKLPDDIHCLQNLEVLILSNNMLKKIPNTIGNLRKLRVLDLEENRLESLPSEIGLLHELQKLILQSNQLNTLPRTIGHLTNLTYLSVGENNLQFLPDEIGTLENLESLYINDNPQLIKLPYELALCQNLAIMSIENCPLSAIPPEVVSGGPSLVIQYLKLHSPYRQM
;
A
#
# COMPACT_ATOMS: atom_id res chain seq x y z
N MET A 1 -12.68 -11.94 -1.82
CA MET A 1 -12.24 -11.83 -0.41
C MET A 1 -12.49 -13.04 0.51
N PHE A 2 -13.09 -14.16 0.07
CA PHE A 2 -13.01 -15.44 0.82
C PHE A 2 -11.79 -16.31 0.46
N ILE A 3 -10.95 -15.85 -0.47
CA ILE A 3 -9.72 -16.53 -0.93
C ILE A 3 -8.47 -16.05 -0.17
N LEU A 4 -8.49 -14.84 0.42
CA LEU A 4 -7.38 -14.34 1.23
C LEU A 4 -7.20 -15.15 2.53
N GLY A 5 -8.26 -15.72 3.10
CA GLY A 5 -8.16 -16.57 4.30
C GLY A 5 -7.49 -17.94 4.06
N ARG A 6 -7.62 -18.53 2.86
CA ARG A 6 -6.88 -19.76 2.49
C ARG A 6 -5.51 -19.47 1.87
N SER A 7 -5.33 -18.35 1.19
CA SER A 7 -4.02 -17.92 0.67
C SER A 7 -3.07 -17.44 1.77
N LEU A 8 -3.57 -16.78 2.82
CA LEU A 8 -2.77 -16.50 4.03
C LEU A 8 -2.38 -17.78 4.78
N ARG A 9 -3.16 -18.87 4.67
CA ARG A 9 -2.80 -20.19 5.24
C ARG A 9 -1.61 -20.85 4.53
N SER A 10 -1.28 -20.52 3.26
CA SER A 10 -0.06 -21.03 2.61
C SER A 10 1.17 -20.19 2.95
N ILE A 11 1.02 -18.87 3.10
CA ILE A 11 2.10 -17.93 3.44
C ILE A 11 2.53 -18.12 4.91
N VAL A 12 1.59 -18.30 5.84
CA VAL A 12 1.91 -18.58 7.26
C VAL A 12 2.49 -20.00 7.46
N ARG A 13 2.18 -20.95 6.57
CA ARG A 13 2.85 -22.27 6.56
C ARG A 13 4.32 -22.20 6.14
N TYR A 14 4.71 -21.21 5.33
CA TYR A 14 6.11 -21.00 4.95
C TYR A 14 6.94 -20.42 6.11
N GLU A 15 6.38 -19.51 6.91
CA GLU A 15 7.05 -19.00 8.12
C GLU A 15 7.14 -20.04 9.25
N SER A 16 6.16 -20.94 9.34
CA SER A 16 6.15 -22.08 10.28
C SER A 16 7.17 -23.18 9.91
N GLN A 17 7.57 -23.30 8.65
CA GLN A 17 8.65 -24.22 8.25
C GLN A 17 10.05 -23.63 8.45
N LEU A 18 10.21 -22.31 8.37
CA LEU A 18 11.47 -21.63 8.70
C LEU A 18 11.80 -21.68 10.21
N THR A 19 10.79 -21.70 11.08
CA THR A 19 10.99 -21.94 12.53
C THR A 19 11.30 -23.41 12.87
N LYS A 20 10.96 -24.35 11.99
CA LYS A 20 11.37 -25.77 12.09
C LYS A 20 12.82 -26.02 11.65
N LEU A 21 13.45 -25.12 10.89
CA LEU A 21 14.87 -25.22 10.56
C LEU A 21 15.78 -24.55 11.61
N CYS A 22 15.32 -23.50 12.32
CA CYS A 22 16.08 -22.89 13.42
C CYS A 22 16.07 -23.69 14.73
N SER A 23 15.18 -24.67 14.90
CA SER A 23 15.10 -25.53 16.11
C SER A 23 15.92 -26.81 16.01
N ILE A 24 16.36 -27.22 14.82
CA ILE A 24 17.18 -28.42 14.62
C ILE A 24 18.68 -28.14 14.79
N GLN A 25 19.14 -26.88 14.65
CA GLN A 25 20.55 -26.51 14.90
C GLN A 25 20.87 -26.12 16.36
N ARG A 26 19.87 -25.82 17.21
CA ARG A 26 20.12 -25.45 18.63
C ARG A 26 20.18 -26.63 19.60
N ASN A 27 19.71 -27.82 19.22
CA ASN A 27 19.82 -29.02 20.06
C ASN A 27 21.19 -29.72 20.03
N SER A 28 22.16 -29.21 19.25
CA SER A 28 23.52 -29.75 19.20
C SER A 28 24.51 -29.05 20.15
N ILE A 29 24.18 -27.88 20.71
CA ILE A 29 25.17 -27.05 21.43
C ILE A 29 24.94 -27.03 22.96
N CYS A 30 23.77 -27.43 23.46
CA CYS A 30 23.48 -27.42 24.91
C CYS A 30 23.79 -28.73 25.68
N MET A 31 24.24 -29.80 25.01
CA MET A 31 24.62 -31.07 25.67
C MET A 31 26.10 -31.14 26.11
N SER A 32 26.90 -30.08 25.90
CA SER A 32 28.33 -30.07 26.27
C SER A 32 28.67 -29.31 27.55
N HIS A 33 27.74 -28.52 28.13
CA HIS A 33 28.06 -27.59 29.23
C HIS A 33 27.45 -27.90 30.62
N VAL A 34 26.68 -28.98 30.78
CA VAL A 34 26.04 -29.31 32.08
C VAL A 34 26.71 -30.49 32.82
N ARG A 35 27.83 -31.02 32.31
CA ARG A 35 28.54 -32.16 32.94
C ARG A 35 29.61 -31.80 33.98
N LYS A 36 29.68 -30.57 34.48
CA LYS A 36 30.83 -30.13 35.31
C LYS A 36 30.55 -29.47 36.67
N CYS A 37 29.33 -29.48 37.18
CA CYS A 37 29.07 -28.99 38.54
C CYS A 37 28.25 -30.00 39.34
N LEU A 38 28.83 -30.41 40.47
CA LEU A 38 28.27 -31.15 41.60
C LEU A 38 28.39 -32.69 41.52
N GLY A 39 29.60 -33.15 41.86
CA GLY A 39 29.79 -34.39 42.59
C GLY A 39 29.86 -34.14 44.11
N LYS A 40 29.92 -35.28 44.83
CA LYS A 40 29.96 -35.53 46.29
C LYS A 40 28.58 -35.63 46.97
N GLU A 41 28.30 -36.62 47.82
CA GLU A 41 28.98 -37.84 48.30
C GLU A 41 27.90 -38.70 49.01
N ASN A 42 28.04 -40.04 48.97
CA ASN A 42 27.70 -41.11 49.95
C ASN A 42 26.41 -41.05 50.82
N ASP A 43 25.74 -42.13 51.26
CA ASP A 43 25.93 -43.59 51.30
C ASP A 43 24.61 -44.24 51.79
N ASN A 44 24.49 -45.57 51.63
CA ASN A 44 23.64 -46.55 52.36
C ASN A 44 22.32 -47.13 51.77
N LYS A 45 22.49 -48.31 51.15
CA LYS A 45 21.86 -49.65 51.31
C LYS A 45 20.38 -49.86 51.77
N LYS A 46 19.74 -50.75 50.97
CA LYS A 46 18.69 -51.79 51.23
C LYS A 46 17.25 -51.26 51.36
N SER A 47 16.21 -51.90 50.79
CA SER A 47 16.00 -53.31 50.41
C SER A 47 14.97 -53.48 49.28
N SER A 48 15.17 -54.53 48.49
CA SER A 48 14.30 -55.15 47.48
C SER A 48 12.88 -55.48 47.97
N ASN A 49 11.85 -54.90 47.33
CA ASN A 49 10.49 -55.46 47.23
C ASN A 49 9.59 -54.79 46.13
N ASP A 50 10.16 -54.02 45.19
CA ASP A 50 9.37 -53.19 44.25
C ASP A 50 9.36 -53.68 42.78
N GLU A 51 9.86 -54.87 42.47
CA GLU A 51 9.88 -55.37 41.09
C GLU A 51 8.61 -56.13 40.67
N GLU A 52 7.84 -56.72 41.60
CA GLU A 52 6.55 -57.36 41.26
C GLU A 52 5.36 -56.39 41.17
N SER A 53 5.52 -55.14 41.64
CA SER A 53 4.45 -54.12 41.62
C SER A 53 4.45 -53.27 40.33
N LYS A 54 5.59 -53.20 39.61
CA LYS A 54 5.73 -52.41 38.37
C LYS A 54 5.20 -53.12 37.13
N ASP A 55 5.37 -54.43 37.00
CA ASP A 55 4.87 -55.16 35.80
C ASP A 55 3.33 -55.29 35.79
N LYS A 56 2.70 -55.38 36.96
CA LYS A 56 1.23 -55.33 37.07
C LYS A 56 0.65 -53.95 36.76
N SER A 57 1.37 -52.86 37.02
CA SER A 57 0.91 -51.50 36.68
C SER A 57 1.06 -51.21 35.19
N PHE A 58 2.16 -51.66 34.56
CA PHE A 58 2.41 -51.46 33.14
C PHE A 58 1.44 -52.24 32.23
N HIS A 59 1.10 -53.48 32.58
CA HIS A 59 0.09 -54.25 31.86
C HIS A 59 -1.35 -53.73 32.07
N GLN A 60 -1.68 -53.21 33.27
CA GLN A 60 -2.97 -52.53 33.49
C GLN A 60 -3.09 -51.21 32.72
N GLU A 61 -1.98 -50.48 32.53
CA GLU A 61 -1.97 -49.20 31.83
C GLU A 61 -2.07 -49.37 30.30
N HIS A 62 -1.44 -50.41 29.74
CA HIS A 62 -1.56 -50.76 28.31
C HIS A 62 -2.94 -51.35 27.95
N GLN A 63 -3.53 -52.19 28.80
CA GLN A 63 -4.91 -52.67 28.61
C GLN A 63 -5.93 -51.52 28.69
N ARG A 64 -5.73 -50.53 29.57
CA ARG A 64 -6.60 -49.35 29.68
C ARG A 64 -6.50 -48.41 28.48
N GLN A 65 -5.34 -48.30 27.83
CA GLN A 65 -5.18 -47.49 26.60
C GLN A 65 -5.90 -48.08 25.39
N MET A 66 -5.98 -49.41 25.25
CA MET A 66 -6.74 -50.06 24.17
C MET A 66 -8.27 -49.87 24.30
N ILE A 67 -8.79 -49.79 25.53
CA ILE A 67 -10.24 -49.65 25.81
C ILE A 67 -10.79 -48.27 25.41
N VAL A 68 -9.96 -47.20 25.42
CA VAL A 68 -10.42 -45.84 25.10
C VAL A 68 -10.54 -45.61 23.58
N ARG A 69 -9.71 -46.27 22.75
CA ARG A 69 -9.74 -46.11 21.28
C ARG A 69 -10.91 -46.85 20.62
N GLY A 70 -11.35 -48.00 21.15
CA GLY A 70 -12.42 -48.81 20.57
C GLY A 70 -13.85 -48.36 20.90
N ALA A 71 -14.03 -47.34 21.74
CA ALA A 71 -15.34 -46.99 22.29
C ALA A 71 -16.30 -46.36 21.27
N PHE A 72 -15.80 -45.57 20.31
CA PHE A 72 -16.62 -44.91 19.29
C PHE A 72 -16.85 -45.77 18.02
N GLU A 73 -16.07 -46.83 17.82
CA GLU A 73 -16.14 -47.70 16.62
C GLU A 73 -17.13 -48.87 16.77
N GLN A 74 -17.52 -49.23 18.01
CA GLN A 74 -18.34 -50.42 18.32
C GLN A 74 -19.87 -50.18 18.30
N ILE A 75 -20.34 -48.98 17.93
CA ILE A 75 -21.76 -48.59 18.02
C ILE A 75 -22.39 -48.55 16.62
N GLU A 76 -23.48 -49.32 16.42
CA GLU A 76 -24.20 -49.40 15.13
C GLU A 76 -25.04 -48.14 14.82
N ASN A 77 -25.65 -47.52 15.84
CA ASN A 77 -26.48 -46.30 15.68
C ASN A 77 -25.70 -45.02 16.04
N LYS A 78 -25.28 -44.26 15.02
CA LYS A 78 -24.49 -43.02 15.16
C LYS A 78 -25.39 -41.78 15.28
N SER A 79 -26.01 -41.60 16.44
CA SER A 79 -26.86 -40.43 16.74
C SER A 79 -26.14 -39.41 17.65
N ARG A 80 -26.61 -38.15 17.64
CA ARG A 80 -26.15 -37.08 18.53
C ARG A 80 -26.21 -37.46 20.00
N GLU A 81 -27.30 -38.11 20.43
CA GLU A 81 -27.53 -38.48 21.83
C GLU A 81 -26.52 -39.54 22.30
N ASN A 82 -26.26 -40.55 21.47
CA ASN A 82 -25.25 -41.58 21.75
C ASN A 82 -23.84 -40.97 21.88
N TYR A 83 -23.52 -39.93 21.09
CA TYR A 83 -22.24 -39.23 21.19
C TYR A 83 -22.09 -38.49 22.55
N LEU A 84 -23.14 -37.81 23.01
CA LEU A 84 -23.13 -37.10 24.30
C LEU A 84 -23.10 -38.08 25.49
N ASP A 85 -23.81 -39.20 25.41
CA ASP A 85 -23.80 -40.21 26.47
C ASP A 85 -22.42 -40.85 26.64
N MET A 86 -21.64 -41.00 25.57
CA MET A 86 -20.24 -41.47 25.65
C MET A 86 -19.34 -40.51 26.42
N ILE A 87 -19.54 -39.20 26.25
CA ILE A 87 -18.81 -38.18 27.01
C ILE A 87 -19.18 -38.28 28.50
N ARG A 88 -20.48 -38.40 28.81
CA ARG A 88 -20.97 -38.54 30.20
C ARG A 88 -20.46 -39.82 30.88
N ILE A 89 -20.40 -40.93 30.16
CA ILE A 89 -19.86 -42.20 30.68
C ILE A 89 -18.37 -42.04 31.02
N PHE A 90 -17.60 -41.31 30.21
CA PHE A 90 -16.20 -41.02 30.50
C PHE A 90 -16.04 -40.12 31.73
N GLU A 91 -16.87 -39.08 31.87
CA GLU A 91 -16.85 -38.19 33.04
C GLU A 91 -17.15 -38.91 34.36
N ASN A 92 -18.09 -39.87 34.34
CA ASN A 92 -18.50 -40.62 35.53
C ASN A 92 -17.57 -41.79 35.89
N LYS A 93 -16.73 -42.27 34.95
CA LYS A 93 -15.87 -43.46 35.14
C LYS A 93 -14.62 -43.21 35.99
N ASP A 94 -14.00 -42.05 35.91
CA ASP A 94 -12.73 -41.78 36.62
C ASP A 94 -12.72 -40.39 37.29
N LYS A 95 -12.65 -40.39 38.62
CA LYS A 95 -12.58 -39.17 39.45
C LYS A 95 -11.35 -38.32 39.15
N HIS A 96 -10.28 -38.91 38.60
CA HIS A 96 -9.03 -38.22 38.25
C HIS A 96 -8.92 -37.89 36.77
N ARG A 97 -9.90 -38.29 35.94
CA ARG A 97 -9.99 -38.03 34.49
C ARG A 97 -8.67 -38.31 33.76
N ARG A 98 -8.06 -39.48 34.00
CA ARG A 98 -6.82 -39.88 33.32
C ARG A 98 -7.11 -40.18 31.83
N ASN A 99 -6.17 -39.89 30.94
CA ASN A 99 -6.29 -40.06 29.47
C ASN A 99 -7.34 -39.19 28.75
N HIS A 100 -7.67 -38.02 29.29
CA HIS A 100 -8.63 -37.08 28.69
C HIS A 100 -8.19 -36.57 27.31
N VAL A 101 -6.88 -36.39 27.06
CA VAL A 101 -6.35 -35.90 25.78
C VAL A 101 -6.64 -36.91 24.66
N GLU A 102 -6.34 -38.19 24.91
CA GLU A 102 -6.54 -39.27 23.96
C GLU A 102 -8.03 -39.50 23.65
N PHE A 103 -8.89 -39.33 24.67
CA PHE A 103 -10.35 -39.39 24.50
C PHE A 103 -10.87 -38.24 23.61
N ILE A 104 -10.43 -37.00 23.84
CA ILE A 104 -10.84 -35.84 23.04
C ILE A 104 -10.42 -36.03 21.58
N TYR A 105 -9.21 -36.48 21.27
CA TYR A 105 -8.80 -36.74 19.89
C TYR A 105 -9.61 -37.86 19.22
N ALA A 106 -9.94 -38.92 19.94
CA ALA A 106 -10.80 -40.00 19.42
C ALA A 106 -12.22 -39.49 19.13
N ALA A 107 -12.74 -38.58 19.95
CA ALA A 107 -14.03 -37.94 19.76
C ALA A 107 -14.01 -37.00 18.53
N LEU A 108 -13.03 -36.10 18.43
CA LEU A 108 -12.85 -35.16 17.31
C LEU A 108 -12.79 -35.85 15.93
N LYS A 109 -12.14 -37.02 15.85
CA LYS A 109 -12.05 -37.82 14.61
C LYS A 109 -13.40 -38.37 14.15
N ASN A 110 -14.32 -38.63 15.09
CA ASN A 110 -15.59 -39.30 14.79
C ASN A 110 -16.77 -38.33 14.65
N MET A 111 -16.61 -37.03 14.89
CA MET A 111 -17.71 -36.04 14.87
C MET A 111 -18.55 -36.03 13.58
N GLU A 112 -17.91 -36.11 12.41
CA GLU A 112 -18.61 -36.10 11.11
C GLU A 112 -19.50 -37.34 10.93
N HIS A 113 -19.05 -38.50 11.41
CA HIS A 113 -19.80 -39.75 11.31
C HIS A 113 -21.06 -39.80 12.18
N PHE A 114 -21.13 -38.95 13.22
CA PHE A 114 -22.29 -38.80 14.11
C PHE A 114 -23.11 -37.53 13.80
N GLY A 115 -22.72 -36.74 12.79
CA GLY A 115 -23.43 -35.51 12.38
C GLY A 115 -23.38 -34.38 13.41
N VAL A 116 -22.42 -34.39 14.33
CA VAL A 116 -22.32 -33.43 15.45
C VAL A 116 -21.29 -32.32 15.22
N ASN A 117 -20.66 -32.27 14.04
CA ASN A 117 -19.57 -31.35 13.73
C ASN A 117 -19.95 -29.85 13.75
N LYS A 118 -21.25 -29.53 13.70
CA LYS A 118 -21.77 -28.15 13.79
C LYS A 118 -22.42 -27.80 15.14
N ASP A 119 -22.39 -28.72 16.10
CA ASP A 119 -23.09 -28.57 17.37
C ASP A 119 -22.19 -27.98 18.47
N LEU A 120 -22.52 -26.77 18.91
CA LEU A 120 -21.79 -26.06 19.95
C LEU A 120 -21.79 -26.81 21.30
N GLU A 121 -22.89 -27.45 21.67
CA GLU A 121 -23.04 -28.11 22.97
C GLU A 121 -22.10 -29.33 23.10
N VAL A 122 -21.79 -29.98 21.98
CA VAL A 122 -20.84 -31.09 21.93
C VAL A 122 -19.41 -30.61 22.18
N TYR A 123 -19.02 -29.46 21.60
CA TYR A 123 -17.71 -28.86 21.85
C TYR A 123 -17.55 -28.41 23.32
N LYS A 124 -18.60 -27.83 23.92
CA LYS A 124 -18.62 -27.51 25.36
C LYS A 124 -18.45 -28.74 26.23
N ALA A 125 -19.16 -29.84 25.91
CA ALA A 125 -19.06 -31.10 26.63
C ALA A 125 -17.63 -31.67 26.57
N LEU A 126 -16.95 -31.58 25.42
CA LEU A 126 -15.57 -32.04 25.28
C LEU A 126 -14.55 -31.20 26.04
N ILE A 127 -14.73 -29.87 26.09
CA ILE A 127 -13.89 -28.99 26.91
C ILE A 127 -14.08 -29.31 28.40
N ASN A 128 -15.32 -29.60 28.81
CA ASN A 128 -15.64 -29.98 30.18
C ASN A 128 -15.01 -31.29 30.64
N VAL A 129 -14.51 -32.15 29.74
CA VAL A 129 -13.74 -33.36 30.10
C VAL A 129 -12.41 -32.99 30.79
N MET A 130 -11.84 -31.82 30.52
CA MET A 130 -10.60 -31.38 31.18
C MET A 130 -10.81 -31.07 32.67
N PRO A 131 -9.88 -31.47 33.57
CA PRO A 131 -9.98 -31.11 34.99
C PRO A 131 -9.72 -29.60 35.21
N LYS A 132 -10.63 -28.94 35.94
CA LYS A 132 -10.59 -27.49 36.21
C LYS A 132 -9.49 -27.13 37.23
N GLY A 133 -8.89 -25.94 37.09
CA GLY A 133 -7.94 -25.36 38.04
C GLY A 133 -6.51 -25.94 38.05
N LYS A 134 -6.27 -27.11 37.46
CA LYS A 134 -4.97 -27.81 37.52
C LYS A 134 -3.90 -27.25 36.56
N PHE A 135 -4.33 -26.61 35.47
CA PHE A 135 -3.43 -26.16 34.40
C PHE A 135 -3.21 -24.65 34.39
N ILE A 136 -3.58 -23.95 35.46
CA ILE A 136 -3.39 -22.52 35.60
C ILE A 136 -1.93 -22.23 35.97
N PRO A 137 -1.15 -21.51 35.14
CA PRO A 137 0.22 -21.18 35.46
C PRO A 137 0.29 -20.23 36.67
N GLN A 138 1.16 -20.55 37.63
CA GLN A 138 1.32 -19.78 38.87
C GLN A 138 2.45 -18.74 38.78
N ASN A 139 3.44 -18.96 37.89
CA ASN A 139 4.64 -18.12 37.78
C ASN A 139 4.88 -17.63 36.33
N VAL A 140 5.59 -16.51 36.17
CA VAL A 140 5.93 -15.89 34.87
C VAL A 140 6.66 -16.86 33.94
N ILE A 141 7.56 -17.69 34.47
CA ILE A 141 8.29 -18.71 33.70
C ILE A 141 7.34 -19.78 33.13
N GLN A 142 6.30 -20.17 33.88
CA GLN A 142 5.31 -21.15 33.41
C GLN A 142 4.40 -20.57 32.31
N VAL A 143 4.16 -19.26 32.36
CA VAL A 143 3.45 -18.54 31.29
C VAL A 143 4.30 -18.52 30.02
N GLU A 144 5.60 -18.24 30.14
CA GLU A 144 6.52 -18.12 28.99
C GLU A 144 6.82 -19.46 28.32
N PHE A 145 6.93 -20.55 29.09
CA PHE A 145 7.28 -21.90 28.59
C PHE A 145 6.08 -22.86 28.45
N GLN A 146 4.86 -22.35 28.24
CA GLN A 146 3.64 -23.12 27.94
C GLN A 146 3.34 -24.25 28.94
N HIS A 147 2.90 -23.89 30.15
CA HIS A 147 2.52 -24.83 31.21
C HIS A 147 1.53 -25.93 30.74
N TYR A 148 1.96 -27.21 30.70
CA TYR A 148 1.21 -28.35 30.14
C TYR A 148 0.90 -28.23 28.62
N PRO A 149 1.94 -28.36 27.76
CA PRO A 149 1.82 -28.06 26.33
C PRO A 149 0.91 -29.04 25.56
N LYS A 150 0.87 -30.33 25.95
CA LYS A 150 0.01 -31.34 25.29
C LYS A 150 -1.48 -31.06 25.47
N GLN A 151 -1.88 -30.67 26.67
CA GLN A 151 -3.28 -30.36 27.02
C GLN A 151 -3.73 -29.05 26.39
N GLN A 152 -2.85 -28.04 26.36
CA GLN A 152 -3.14 -26.80 25.65
C GLN A 152 -3.28 -27.03 24.14
N GLN A 153 -2.40 -27.83 23.52
CA GLN A 153 -2.49 -28.15 22.09
C GLN A 153 -3.77 -28.89 21.73
N CYS A 154 -4.19 -29.86 22.54
CA CYS A 154 -5.43 -30.62 22.35
C CYS A 154 -6.67 -29.71 22.23
N ILE A 155 -6.76 -28.67 23.07
CA ILE A 155 -7.89 -27.72 23.03
C ILE A 155 -7.72 -26.70 21.91
N ILE A 156 -6.49 -26.33 21.54
CA ILE A 156 -6.25 -25.50 20.35
C ILE A 156 -6.72 -26.24 19.10
N ASP A 157 -6.41 -27.53 18.95
CA ASP A 157 -6.83 -28.36 17.82
C ASP A 157 -8.36 -28.52 17.78
N LEU A 158 -9.00 -28.66 18.95
CA LEU A 158 -10.46 -28.66 19.07
C LEU A 158 -11.07 -27.32 18.59
N LEU A 159 -10.51 -26.19 19.03
CA LEU A 159 -10.95 -24.86 18.60
C LEU A 159 -10.66 -24.62 17.11
N GLU A 160 -9.59 -25.19 16.56
CA GLU A 160 -9.30 -25.17 15.12
C GLU A 160 -10.34 -25.93 14.31
N GLN A 161 -10.72 -27.13 14.74
CA GLN A 161 -11.78 -27.89 14.08
C GLN A 161 -13.14 -27.17 14.17
N MET A 162 -13.41 -26.51 15.31
CA MET A 162 -14.61 -25.68 15.49
C MET A 162 -14.62 -24.47 14.54
N GLU A 163 -13.47 -23.82 14.34
CA GLU A 163 -13.27 -22.75 13.36
C GLU A 163 -13.50 -23.24 11.92
N ASP A 164 -12.92 -24.39 11.56
CA ASP A 164 -13.06 -24.97 10.21
C ASP A 164 -14.50 -25.42 9.91
N ASN A 165 -15.24 -25.88 10.93
CA ASN A 165 -16.67 -26.22 10.82
C ASN A 165 -17.61 -25.01 10.87
N GLY A 166 -17.07 -23.80 11.09
CA GLY A 166 -17.84 -22.55 11.15
C GLY A 166 -18.72 -22.39 12.39
N VAL A 167 -18.38 -23.09 13.49
CA VAL A 167 -19.13 -23.00 14.76
C VAL A 167 -18.56 -21.86 15.60
N MET A 168 -19.41 -20.89 15.94
CA MET A 168 -18.99 -19.73 16.72
C MET A 168 -18.93 -20.08 18.22
N PRO A 169 -17.82 -19.76 18.91
CA PRO A 169 -17.75 -19.89 20.36
C PRO A 169 -18.72 -18.92 21.07
N ASP A 170 -19.12 -19.24 22.30
CA ASP A 170 -19.87 -18.34 23.18
C ASP A 170 -19.08 -17.98 24.44
N TYR A 171 -19.61 -17.03 25.22
CA TYR A 171 -18.97 -16.54 26.45
C TYR A 171 -18.86 -17.62 27.55
N GLU A 172 -19.75 -18.62 27.56
CA GLU A 172 -19.67 -19.75 28.49
C GLU A 172 -18.39 -20.58 28.25
N MET A 173 -18.02 -20.76 26.98
CA MET A 173 -16.77 -21.43 26.61
C MET A 173 -15.52 -20.64 27.04
N GLU A 174 -15.59 -19.30 27.09
CA GLU A 174 -14.53 -18.46 27.65
C GLU A 174 -14.30 -18.79 29.13
N ASP A 175 -15.37 -18.78 29.92
CA ASP A 175 -15.32 -19.07 31.35
C ASP A 175 -14.76 -20.48 31.61
N MET A 176 -15.14 -21.47 30.80
CA MET A 176 -14.57 -22.82 30.88
C MET A 176 -13.07 -22.83 30.63
N LEU A 177 -12.60 -22.18 29.55
CA LEU A 177 -11.18 -22.14 29.19
C LEU A 177 -10.34 -21.37 30.22
N VAL A 178 -10.86 -20.27 30.74
CA VAL A 178 -10.21 -19.48 31.80
C VAL A 178 -10.12 -20.28 33.10
N ASN A 179 -11.16 -21.04 33.47
CA ASN A 179 -11.16 -21.90 34.65
C ASN A 179 -10.21 -23.10 34.53
N ILE A 180 -9.89 -23.54 33.31
CA ILE A 180 -9.00 -24.69 33.07
C ILE A 180 -7.53 -24.26 32.94
N PHE A 181 -7.23 -23.26 32.10
CA PHE A 181 -5.86 -22.86 31.73
C PHE A 181 -5.44 -21.45 32.21
N GLY A 182 -6.37 -20.66 32.75
CA GLY A 182 -6.14 -19.27 33.17
C GLY A 182 -6.11 -18.27 32.00
N LYS A 183 -6.28 -16.98 32.31
CA LYS A 183 -6.34 -15.88 31.31
C LYS A 183 -5.13 -15.76 30.38
N LYS A 184 -3.96 -16.27 30.81
CA LYS A 184 -2.71 -16.22 30.02
C LYS A 184 -2.46 -17.51 29.21
N GLY A 185 -3.34 -18.49 29.24
CA GLY A 185 -3.21 -19.74 28.48
C GLY A 185 -3.39 -19.54 26.97
N HIS A 186 -2.69 -20.34 26.16
CA HIS A 186 -2.80 -20.27 24.70
C HIS A 186 -4.21 -20.60 24.16
N PRO A 187 -4.97 -21.56 24.73
CA PRO A 187 -6.36 -21.81 24.31
C PRO A 187 -7.27 -20.59 24.43
N VAL A 188 -7.14 -19.80 25.50
CA VAL A 188 -7.91 -18.56 25.73
C VAL A 188 -7.54 -17.49 24.69
N ARG A 189 -6.25 -17.35 24.35
CA ARG A 189 -5.80 -16.44 23.28
C ARG A 189 -6.34 -16.84 21.90
N LYS A 190 -6.35 -18.14 21.60
CA LYS A 190 -6.94 -18.69 20.36
C LYS A 190 -8.45 -18.41 20.31
N PHE A 191 -9.16 -18.61 21.42
CA PHE A 191 -10.58 -18.27 21.56
C PHE A 191 -10.84 -16.78 21.30
N TRP A 192 -10.09 -15.87 21.94
CA TRP A 192 -10.24 -14.43 21.70
C TRP A 192 -9.95 -14.03 20.25
N ARG A 193 -8.97 -14.69 19.60
CA ARG A 193 -8.71 -14.50 18.17
C ARG A 193 -9.91 -14.93 17.33
N MET A 194 -10.53 -16.07 17.63
CA MET A 194 -11.75 -16.52 16.96
C MET A 194 -12.92 -15.53 17.18
N MET A 195 -13.16 -15.09 18.41
CA MET A 195 -14.20 -14.11 18.75
C MET A 195 -13.98 -12.74 18.10
N TYR A 196 -12.74 -12.35 17.86
CA TYR A 196 -12.41 -11.11 17.15
C TYR A 196 -12.66 -11.19 15.64
N TRP A 197 -12.25 -12.29 14.99
CA TRP A 197 -12.28 -12.40 13.53
C TRP A 197 -13.56 -13.05 12.97
N MET A 198 -14.13 -14.06 13.62
CA MET A 198 -15.29 -14.79 13.08
C MET A 198 -16.53 -13.90 12.87
N PRO A 199 -16.89 -12.96 13.77
CA PRO A 199 -17.99 -12.03 13.52
C PRO A 199 -17.73 -11.10 12.34
N LYS A 200 -16.47 -10.66 12.16
CA LYS A 200 -16.07 -9.76 11.05
C LYS A 200 -16.11 -10.46 9.70
N PHE A 201 -15.88 -11.77 9.66
CA PHE A 201 -15.91 -12.56 8.42
C PHE A 201 -17.25 -13.23 8.13
N LYS A 202 -18.19 -13.25 9.07
CA LYS A 202 -19.52 -13.88 8.93
C LYS A 202 -20.27 -13.39 7.68
N ASN A 203 -20.07 -12.14 7.28
CA ASN A 203 -20.70 -11.50 6.12
C ASN A 203 -19.70 -10.99 5.06
N ALA A 204 -18.42 -11.40 5.11
CA ALA A 204 -17.35 -10.77 4.31
C ALA A 204 -17.36 -11.10 2.80
N SER A 205 -18.25 -11.96 2.33
CA SER A 205 -18.53 -12.09 0.89
C SER A 205 -19.84 -11.36 0.59
N PRO A 206 -19.83 -10.25 -0.16
CA PRO A 206 -21.08 -9.62 -0.64
C PRO A 206 -21.88 -10.56 -1.56
N TRP A 207 -21.23 -11.61 -2.06
CA TRP A 207 -21.83 -12.62 -2.93
C TRP A 207 -22.24 -13.86 -2.13
N LEU A 208 -23.54 -13.93 -1.81
CA LEU A 208 -24.17 -15.11 -1.23
C LEU A 208 -24.16 -16.24 -2.26
N THR A 209 -23.64 -17.40 -1.85
CA THR A 209 -23.68 -18.64 -2.64
C THR A 209 -24.64 -19.62 -1.97
N PRO A 210 -25.43 -20.38 -2.74
CA PRO A 210 -26.35 -21.37 -2.22
C PRO A 210 -25.64 -22.46 -1.39
N ASN A 211 -26.39 -23.08 -0.48
CA ASN A 211 -25.92 -24.15 0.39
C ASN A 211 -26.96 -25.27 0.46
N PRO A 212 -26.72 -26.46 -0.10
CA PRO A 212 -25.50 -26.90 -0.81
C PRO A 212 -25.29 -26.22 -2.17
N MET A 213 -24.06 -26.29 -2.70
CA MET A 213 -23.75 -25.78 -4.05
C MET A 213 -24.42 -26.66 -5.13
N PRO A 214 -24.88 -26.08 -6.27
CA PRO A 214 -25.40 -26.83 -7.40
C PRO A 214 -24.39 -27.85 -7.94
N ASP A 215 -24.88 -28.94 -8.52
CA ASP A 215 -24.03 -30.00 -9.09
C ASP A 215 -23.66 -29.76 -10.56
N GLU A 216 -24.43 -28.94 -11.29
CA GLU A 216 -24.15 -28.61 -12.69
C GLU A 216 -22.99 -27.61 -12.85
N ILE A 217 -22.00 -27.97 -13.66
CA ILE A 217 -20.77 -27.17 -13.87
C ILE A 217 -21.07 -25.84 -14.58
N LEU A 218 -22.05 -25.81 -15.49
CA LEU A 218 -22.47 -24.61 -16.21
C LEU A 218 -23.03 -23.54 -15.25
N GLU A 219 -23.87 -23.94 -14.29
CA GLU A 219 -24.43 -23.00 -13.30
C GLU A 219 -23.33 -22.43 -12.39
N ILE A 220 -22.38 -23.28 -11.97
CA ILE A 220 -21.22 -22.84 -11.19
C ILE A 220 -20.37 -21.84 -11.99
N ALA A 221 -20.17 -22.08 -13.29
CA ALA A 221 -19.43 -21.18 -14.17
C ALA A 221 -20.16 -19.85 -14.39
N LYS A 222 -21.49 -19.87 -14.55
CA LYS A 222 -22.31 -18.66 -14.64
C LYS A 222 -22.19 -17.81 -13.37
N MET A 223 -22.35 -18.41 -12.20
CA MET A 223 -22.16 -17.73 -10.92
C MET A 223 -20.74 -17.18 -10.75
N ALA A 224 -19.72 -17.89 -11.25
CA ALA A 224 -18.34 -17.45 -11.19
C ALA A 224 -18.09 -16.21 -12.06
N VAL A 225 -18.61 -16.20 -13.30
CA VAL A 225 -18.48 -15.06 -14.23
C VAL A 225 -19.31 -13.87 -13.76
N GLU A 226 -20.55 -14.07 -13.30
CA GLU A 226 -21.38 -13.01 -12.70
C GLU A 226 -20.68 -12.35 -11.51
N ARG A 227 -20.08 -13.16 -10.63
CA ARG A 227 -19.28 -12.66 -9.50
C ARG A 227 -18.12 -11.78 -9.96
N MET A 228 -17.43 -12.14 -11.03
CA MET A 228 -16.28 -11.36 -11.55
C MET A 228 -16.74 -10.08 -12.26
N CYS A 229 -17.88 -10.13 -12.95
CA CYS A 229 -18.44 -8.99 -13.70
C CYS A 229 -19.13 -7.96 -12.80
N SER A 230 -19.44 -8.30 -11.54
CA SER A 230 -20.07 -7.41 -10.56
C SER A 230 -19.31 -6.11 -10.24
N VAL A 231 -18.05 -5.99 -10.70
CA VAL A 231 -17.23 -4.77 -10.58
C VAL A 231 -17.83 -3.61 -11.39
N ASP A 232 -18.49 -3.91 -12.51
CA ASP A 232 -19.20 -2.95 -13.35
C ASP A 232 -20.67 -3.37 -13.46
N LEU A 233 -21.57 -2.54 -12.93
CA LEU A 233 -23.01 -2.78 -12.85
C LEU A 233 -23.67 -2.96 -14.23
N ASN A 234 -23.04 -2.46 -15.30
CA ASN A 234 -23.55 -2.57 -16.66
C ASN A 234 -23.03 -3.82 -17.40
N SER A 235 -22.24 -4.67 -16.76
CA SER A 235 -21.70 -5.89 -17.38
C SER A 235 -22.81 -6.89 -17.70
N VAL A 236 -22.82 -7.40 -18.94
CA VAL A 236 -23.77 -8.42 -19.39
C VAL A 236 -23.05 -9.77 -19.47
N VAL A 237 -23.63 -10.79 -18.83
CA VAL A 237 -23.15 -12.18 -18.92
C VAL A 237 -23.97 -12.91 -19.98
N THR A 238 -23.30 -13.38 -21.03
CA THR A 238 -23.89 -14.14 -22.14
C THR A 238 -23.40 -15.58 -22.12
N VAL A 239 -24.29 -16.51 -22.47
CA VAL A 239 -23.94 -17.93 -22.63
C VAL A 239 -24.02 -18.25 -24.11
N TYR A 240 -22.91 -18.72 -24.67
CA TYR A 240 -22.81 -19.15 -26.06
C TYR A 240 -22.65 -20.67 -26.13
N GLU A 241 -23.20 -21.26 -27.19
CA GLU A 241 -22.91 -22.63 -27.58
C GLU A 241 -21.83 -22.61 -28.66
N ALA A 242 -20.76 -23.40 -28.50
CA ALA A 242 -19.64 -23.39 -29.44
C ALA A 242 -20.06 -23.81 -30.87
N LYS A 243 -21.11 -24.65 -30.99
CA LYS A 243 -21.70 -25.13 -32.25
C LYS A 243 -22.30 -24.04 -33.15
N ASP A 244 -22.57 -22.85 -32.62
CA ASP A 244 -23.17 -21.73 -33.36
C ASP A 244 -22.18 -21.00 -34.30
N ILE A 245 -20.93 -21.47 -34.34
CA ILE A 245 -19.87 -20.95 -35.22
C ILE A 245 -19.53 -21.97 -36.31
N GLU A 246 -19.52 -21.51 -37.57
CA GLU A 246 -19.05 -22.33 -38.69
C GLU A 246 -17.60 -22.79 -38.46
N HIS A 247 -17.37 -24.11 -38.52
CA HIS A 247 -16.10 -24.80 -38.26
C HIS A 247 -15.65 -24.88 -36.78
N SER A 248 -16.56 -24.87 -35.80
CA SER A 248 -16.24 -25.24 -34.41
C SER A 248 -15.87 -26.73 -34.32
N ILE A 249 -14.71 -27.04 -33.73
CA ILE A 249 -14.25 -28.43 -33.51
C ILE A 249 -14.78 -28.98 -32.16
N ASP A 250 -14.95 -28.12 -31.16
CA ASP A 250 -15.41 -28.47 -29.82
C ASP A 250 -16.91 -28.18 -29.66
N ASP A 251 -17.65 -29.13 -29.09
CA ASP A 251 -19.05 -28.93 -28.64
C ASP A 251 -19.06 -28.65 -27.13
N THR A 252 -19.06 -27.37 -26.78
CA THR A 252 -19.03 -26.93 -25.38
C THR A 252 -19.79 -25.63 -25.18
N TRP A 253 -20.14 -25.34 -23.93
CA TRP A 253 -20.70 -24.07 -23.51
C TRP A 253 -19.59 -23.08 -23.16
N ILE A 254 -19.85 -21.80 -23.44
CA ILE A 254 -18.94 -20.68 -23.15
C ILE A 254 -19.76 -19.62 -22.41
N VAL A 255 -19.43 -19.36 -21.15
CA VAL A 255 -20.00 -18.24 -20.40
C VAL A 255 -19.05 -17.06 -20.54
N SER A 256 -19.50 -15.96 -21.13
CA SER A 256 -18.73 -14.74 -21.34
C SER A 256 -19.34 -13.57 -20.58
N GLY A 257 -18.51 -12.66 -20.10
CA GLY A 257 -18.93 -11.40 -19.50
C GLY A 257 -18.22 -10.22 -20.14
N GLN A 258 -18.98 -9.21 -20.56
CA GLN A 258 -18.45 -7.97 -21.13
C GLN A 258 -19.41 -6.79 -20.84
N SER A 259 -18.85 -5.62 -20.51
CA SER A 259 -19.62 -4.38 -20.32
C SER A 259 -19.58 -3.44 -21.54
N PRO A 260 -20.52 -2.50 -21.67
CA PRO A 260 -20.51 -1.48 -22.72
C PRO A 260 -19.21 -0.66 -22.75
N ASP A 261 -18.68 -0.29 -21.58
CA ASP A 261 -17.44 0.47 -21.45
C ASP A 261 -16.23 -0.33 -21.98
N GLN A 262 -16.19 -1.64 -21.74
CA GLN A 262 -15.17 -2.53 -22.30
C GLN A 262 -15.26 -2.62 -23.83
N LYS A 263 -16.46 -2.60 -24.41
CA LYS A 263 -16.65 -2.55 -25.87
C LYS A 263 -16.13 -1.24 -26.44
N ASP A 264 -16.38 -0.12 -25.77
CA ASP A 264 -15.90 1.19 -26.23
C ASP A 264 -14.39 1.37 -26.06
N LEU A 265 -13.79 0.79 -25.01
CA LEU A 265 -12.34 0.69 -24.87
C LEU A 265 -11.74 -0.16 -26.01
N LEU A 266 -12.35 -1.29 -26.34
CA LEU A 266 -11.87 -2.17 -27.41
C LEU A 266 -11.94 -1.47 -28.78
N LYS A 267 -12.96 -0.65 -29.06
CA LYS A 267 -13.04 0.18 -30.29
C LYS A 267 -11.91 1.21 -30.39
N LYS A 268 -11.43 1.73 -29.26
CA LYS A 268 -10.35 2.72 -29.18
C LYS A 268 -8.95 2.10 -29.19
N HIS A 269 -8.85 0.78 -29.09
CA HIS A 269 -7.57 0.06 -29.05
C HIS A 269 -6.78 0.24 -30.35
N ASP A 270 -5.46 0.39 -30.23
CA ASP A 270 -4.56 0.55 -31.37
C ASP A 270 -4.50 -0.75 -32.18
N PRO A 271 -4.89 -0.76 -33.47
CA PRO A 271 -4.85 -1.95 -34.31
C PRO A 271 -3.46 -2.59 -34.47
N THR A 272 -2.38 -1.87 -34.13
CA THR A 272 -1.01 -2.34 -34.22
C THR A 272 -0.53 -3.10 -32.98
N SER A 273 -1.20 -2.96 -31.82
CA SER A 273 -0.90 -3.71 -30.59
C SER A 273 -1.73 -4.99 -30.51
N ALA A 274 -1.08 -6.10 -30.14
CA ALA A 274 -1.72 -7.40 -30.02
C ALA A 274 -2.51 -7.54 -28.72
N LEU A 275 -3.62 -8.27 -28.76
CA LEU A 275 -4.38 -8.67 -27.57
C LEU A 275 -3.94 -10.03 -27.08
N HIS A 276 -4.07 -10.27 -25.77
CA HIS A 276 -3.63 -11.48 -25.11
C HIS A 276 -4.78 -12.21 -24.43
N ILE A 277 -4.93 -13.51 -24.70
CA ILE A 277 -5.76 -14.40 -23.87
C ILE A 277 -4.88 -14.97 -22.76
N GLU A 278 -5.19 -14.63 -21.51
CA GLU A 278 -4.48 -15.11 -20.32
C GLU A 278 -5.34 -16.09 -19.52
N GLY A 279 -4.70 -17.16 -19.03
CA GLY A 279 -5.31 -18.21 -18.22
C GLY A 279 -4.58 -19.56 -18.39
N PRO A 280 -5.12 -20.66 -17.82
CA PRO A 280 -6.33 -20.72 -17.00
C PRO A 280 -6.12 -20.15 -15.60
N PHE A 281 -7.05 -19.32 -15.13
CA PHE A 281 -7.10 -18.84 -13.75
C PHE A 281 -8.20 -19.58 -12.99
N MET A 282 -7.92 -20.00 -11.75
CA MET A 282 -8.88 -20.78 -10.96
C MET A 282 -9.61 -19.89 -9.95
N ILE A 283 -10.94 -19.90 -9.99
CA ILE A 283 -11.81 -19.25 -9.01
C ILE A 283 -12.55 -20.30 -8.17
N TRP A 284 -12.58 -20.09 -6.84
CA TRP A 284 -13.25 -20.99 -5.90
C TRP A 284 -14.60 -20.42 -5.45
N LEU A 285 -15.65 -21.22 -5.61
CA LEU A 285 -16.99 -21.00 -5.05
C LEU A 285 -17.22 -22.04 -3.95
N ARG A 286 -16.96 -21.65 -2.70
CA ARG A 286 -16.93 -22.54 -1.52
C ARG A 286 -15.92 -23.68 -1.68
N ASP A 287 -16.40 -24.88 -1.96
CA ASP A 287 -15.66 -26.13 -2.11
C ASP A 287 -15.45 -26.54 -3.57
N LYS A 288 -16.13 -25.89 -4.53
CA LYS A 288 -15.99 -26.14 -5.98
C LYS A 288 -15.14 -25.05 -6.65
N SER A 289 -14.44 -25.38 -7.73
CA SER A 289 -13.62 -24.43 -8.51
C SER A 289 -13.96 -24.45 -10.00
N VAL A 290 -13.72 -23.32 -10.66
CA VAL A 290 -13.91 -23.13 -12.11
C VAL A 290 -12.68 -22.43 -12.68
N ASN A 291 -12.28 -22.81 -13.90
CA ASN A 291 -11.25 -22.11 -14.64
C ASN A 291 -11.86 -21.02 -15.52
N TYR A 292 -11.28 -19.82 -15.48
CA TYR A 292 -11.66 -18.70 -16.33
C TYR A 292 -10.45 -18.13 -17.06
N PHE A 293 -10.73 -17.40 -18.12
CA PHE A 293 -9.77 -16.77 -19.02
C PHE A 293 -10.16 -15.31 -19.21
N ILE A 294 -9.17 -14.46 -19.48
CA ILE A 294 -9.37 -13.03 -19.70
C ILE A 294 -8.78 -12.61 -21.05
N LEU A 295 -9.42 -11.64 -21.70
CA LEU A 295 -8.89 -10.95 -22.86
C LEU A 295 -8.30 -9.62 -22.41
N ARG A 296 -6.99 -9.45 -22.58
CA ARG A 296 -6.20 -8.35 -22.01
C ARG A 296 -5.40 -7.61 -23.07
N GLY A 297 -5.32 -6.28 -22.97
CA GLY A 297 -4.38 -5.45 -23.72
C GLY A 297 -3.25 -4.90 -22.86
N ASP A 298 -2.30 -4.23 -23.51
CA ASP A 298 -1.23 -3.50 -22.82
C ASP A 298 -1.81 -2.44 -21.86
N PRO A 299 -1.09 -2.10 -20.78
CA PRO A 299 -1.52 -1.04 -19.87
C PRO A 299 -1.65 0.30 -20.59
N PRO A 300 -2.60 1.15 -20.17
CA PRO A 300 -2.70 2.51 -20.69
C PRO A 300 -1.37 3.22 -20.49
N LYS A 301 -0.89 3.92 -21.51
CA LYS A 301 0.29 4.79 -21.34
C LYS A 301 -0.08 5.87 -20.34
N GLU A 302 0.63 5.93 -19.22
CA GLU A 302 0.47 7.03 -18.28
C GLU A 302 0.76 8.33 -19.01
N LEU A 303 -0.19 9.27 -19.00
CA LEU A 303 0.20 10.67 -19.10
C LEU A 303 1.03 10.89 -17.85
N GLU A 304 2.34 11.05 -18.02
CA GLU A 304 3.24 11.47 -16.97
C GLU A 304 2.55 12.67 -16.28
N GLN A 305 1.98 12.46 -15.09
CA GLN A 305 1.91 13.55 -14.14
C GLN A 305 3.38 13.96 -14.06
N GLU A 306 3.67 15.22 -14.38
CA GLU A 306 4.99 15.77 -14.12
C GLU A 306 5.21 15.60 -12.62
N ASP A 307 5.79 14.46 -12.25
CA ASP A 307 6.53 14.26 -11.04
C ASP A 307 7.39 15.51 -10.92
N ASP A 308 7.36 16.09 -9.72
CA ASP A 308 8.26 17.15 -9.27
C ASP A 308 9.55 17.09 -10.08
N PRO A 309 9.85 18.07 -10.96
CA PRO A 309 10.84 17.89 -12.01
C PRO A 309 12.11 17.35 -11.40
N ASP A 310 12.54 16.15 -11.82
CA ASP A 310 13.75 15.53 -11.30
C ASP A 310 14.90 16.51 -11.53
N MET A 311 15.30 17.21 -10.47
CA MET A 311 16.35 18.23 -10.52
C MET A 311 17.69 17.63 -10.97
N ASP A 312 17.77 16.29 -11.05
CA ASP A 312 18.90 15.49 -11.56
C ASP A 312 18.64 14.84 -12.95
N ASP A 313 17.57 15.18 -13.68
CA ASP A 313 17.40 14.72 -15.08
C ASP A 313 18.35 15.48 -16.03
N ILE A 314 19.43 14.81 -16.39
CA ILE A 314 20.50 15.32 -17.25
C ILE A 314 20.07 15.44 -18.73
N ARG A 315 18.87 14.99 -19.11
CA ARG A 315 18.39 15.04 -20.49
C ARG A 315 18.19 16.47 -21.01
N ASN A 316 17.98 17.45 -20.12
CA ASN A 316 17.70 18.85 -20.44
C ASN A 316 18.61 19.85 -19.68
N ILE A 317 19.93 19.64 -19.68
CA ILE A 317 20.87 20.70 -19.26
C ILE A 317 20.74 21.88 -20.23
N LYS A 318 20.01 22.93 -19.82
CA LYS A 318 20.23 24.29 -20.34
C LYS A 318 21.28 24.94 -19.45
N VAL A 319 22.45 25.20 -20.03
CA VAL A 319 23.49 26.00 -19.37
C VAL A 319 22.96 27.43 -19.24
N ASN A 320 22.38 27.79 -18.11
CA ASN A 320 21.90 29.14 -17.84
C ASN A 320 23.09 30.06 -17.58
N PHE A 321 23.64 30.65 -18.65
CA PHE A 321 24.40 31.89 -18.53
C PHE A 321 23.38 33.04 -18.45
N PHE A 322 23.36 33.71 -17.29
CA PHE A 322 22.53 34.86 -16.92
C PHE A 322 21.07 34.55 -16.55
N GLY A 323 20.67 35.05 -15.38
CA GLY A 323 19.42 34.74 -14.70
C GLY A 323 18.18 35.19 -15.46
N ILE A 324 17.31 34.22 -15.77
CA ILE A 324 15.90 34.40 -16.09
C ILE A 324 15.16 33.21 -15.45
N HIS A 325 14.27 33.49 -14.50
CA HIS A 325 13.34 32.50 -13.95
C HIS A 325 12.22 32.28 -14.97
N ASN A 326 12.01 31.03 -15.40
CA ASN A 326 10.79 30.63 -16.10
C ASN A 326 9.81 30.04 -15.10
N GLU A 327 8.59 30.57 -15.07
CA GLU A 327 7.45 30.06 -14.32
C GLU A 327 7.09 28.63 -14.76
N ALA A 328 6.75 27.76 -13.81
CA ALA A 328 6.36 26.38 -14.06
C ALA A 328 5.04 26.29 -14.87
N PRO A 329 4.89 25.32 -15.78
CA PRO A 329 3.65 25.15 -16.54
C PRO A 329 2.51 24.68 -15.63
N ARG A 330 1.29 25.16 -15.91
CA ARG A 330 0.05 24.74 -15.24
C ARG A 330 -0.19 23.25 -15.46
N ALA A 331 -0.35 22.48 -14.38
CA ALA A 331 -0.75 21.09 -14.41
C ALA A 331 -2.05 20.91 -15.23
N GLU A 332 -1.96 20.16 -16.33
CA GLU A 332 -3.14 19.71 -17.07
C GLU A 332 -3.90 18.65 -16.27
N VAL A 333 -5.22 18.78 -16.23
CA VAL A 333 -6.13 17.97 -15.43
C VAL A 333 -6.09 16.51 -15.90
N ALA A 334 -5.66 15.59 -15.02
CA ALA A 334 -5.59 14.16 -15.31
C ALA A 334 -6.97 13.58 -15.69
N VAL A 335 -7.03 12.88 -16.82
CA VAL A 335 -8.25 12.17 -17.26
C VAL A 335 -8.51 10.98 -16.34
N LYS A 336 -9.72 10.89 -15.80
CA LYS A 336 -10.15 9.81 -14.89
C LYS A 336 -10.13 8.45 -15.61
N ARG A 337 -9.30 7.51 -15.14
CA ARG A 337 -9.22 6.13 -15.66
C ARG A 337 -10.53 5.37 -15.42
N LEU A 338 -10.92 4.51 -16.35
CA LEU A 338 -12.07 3.60 -16.18
C LEU A 338 -11.68 2.39 -15.32
N VAL A 339 -12.66 1.74 -14.69
CA VAL A 339 -12.43 0.62 -13.74
C VAL A 339 -11.74 -0.59 -14.39
N HIS A 340 -11.86 -0.74 -15.71
CA HIS A 340 -11.25 -1.82 -16.50
C HIS A 340 -9.82 -1.53 -16.98
N GLU A 341 -9.35 -0.28 -16.82
CA GLU A 341 -8.00 0.17 -17.15
C GLU A 341 -7.10 0.05 -15.90
N GLN A 342 -6.40 -1.08 -15.78
CA GLN A 342 -5.55 -1.39 -14.63
C GLN A 342 -4.06 -1.14 -14.95
N ASP A 343 -3.26 -0.90 -13.92
CA ASP A 343 -1.81 -0.59 -14.05
C ASP A 343 -1.02 -1.71 -14.73
N ASP A 344 -1.50 -2.95 -14.63
CA ASP A 344 -0.87 -4.12 -15.23
C ASP A 344 -1.46 -4.46 -16.62
N GLY A 345 -2.54 -3.80 -17.08
CA GLY A 345 -3.14 -3.95 -18.41
C GLY A 345 -4.67 -3.77 -18.44
N THR A 346 -5.22 -3.36 -19.58
CA THR A 346 -6.67 -3.16 -19.75
C THR A 346 -7.40 -4.50 -20.01
N ILE A 347 -8.48 -4.77 -19.26
CA ILE A 347 -9.29 -6.00 -19.38
C ILE A 347 -10.52 -5.73 -20.26
N TYR A 348 -10.64 -6.45 -21.38
CA TYR A 348 -11.71 -6.24 -22.37
C TYR A 348 -12.87 -7.24 -22.29
N ALA A 349 -12.64 -8.45 -21.79
CA ALA A 349 -13.67 -9.47 -21.62
C ALA A 349 -13.16 -10.62 -20.73
N ILE A 350 -14.09 -11.37 -20.13
CA ILE A 350 -13.80 -12.55 -19.29
C ILE A 350 -14.66 -13.72 -19.77
N CYS A 351 -14.15 -14.96 -19.74
CA CYS A 351 -14.96 -16.15 -19.99
C CYS A 351 -14.60 -17.37 -19.14
N ALA A 352 -15.55 -18.30 -19.02
CA ALA A 352 -15.33 -19.67 -18.58
C ALA A 352 -15.87 -20.64 -19.65
N THR A 353 -15.09 -21.67 -20.01
CA THR A 353 -15.48 -22.67 -21.02
C THR A 353 -15.47 -24.07 -20.41
N GLY A 354 -16.36 -24.95 -20.87
CA GLY A 354 -16.47 -26.30 -20.34
C GLY A 354 -15.23 -27.18 -20.61
N THR A 355 -14.58 -27.03 -21.76
CA THR A 355 -13.40 -27.83 -22.14
C THR A 355 -12.07 -27.14 -21.87
N SER A 356 -12.05 -25.80 -21.69
CA SER A 356 -10.83 -25.01 -21.46
C SER A 356 -9.74 -25.19 -22.54
N THR A 357 -10.10 -25.66 -23.73
CA THR A 357 -9.18 -25.90 -24.85
C THR A 357 -8.90 -24.61 -25.63
N LYS A 358 -7.81 -24.61 -26.40
CA LYS A 358 -7.50 -23.50 -27.33
C LYS A 358 -8.65 -23.26 -28.33
N ASP A 359 -9.30 -24.31 -28.81
CA ASP A 359 -10.39 -24.21 -29.79
C ASP A 359 -11.68 -23.64 -29.18
N SER A 360 -11.98 -23.95 -27.91
CA SER A 360 -13.08 -23.31 -27.18
C SER A 360 -12.85 -21.80 -27.00
N LEU A 361 -11.60 -21.38 -26.77
CA LEU A 361 -11.24 -19.96 -26.64
C LEU A 361 -11.22 -19.23 -27.98
N LEU A 362 -10.82 -19.88 -29.07
CA LEU A 362 -10.95 -19.32 -30.42
C LEU A 362 -12.43 -19.13 -30.80
N SER A 363 -13.29 -20.08 -30.43
CA SER A 363 -14.73 -19.97 -30.61
C SER A 363 -15.30 -18.80 -29.80
N TRP A 364 -14.81 -18.59 -28.57
CA TRP A 364 -15.17 -17.41 -27.76
C TRP A 364 -14.82 -16.08 -28.45
N ILE A 365 -13.62 -15.93 -29.01
CA ILE A 365 -13.23 -14.70 -29.72
C ILE A 365 -14.12 -14.43 -30.94
N ARG A 366 -14.49 -15.47 -31.70
CA ARG A 366 -15.40 -15.35 -32.84
C ARG A 366 -16.83 -14.95 -32.44
N HIS A 367 -17.30 -15.41 -31.28
CA HIS A 367 -18.58 -14.96 -30.70
C HIS A 367 -18.50 -13.49 -30.29
N LEU A 368 -17.40 -13.05 -29.66
CA LEU A 368 -17.20 -11.64 -29.33
C LEU A 368 -17.13 -10.74 -30.57
N GLU A 369 -16.58 -11.22 -31.69
CA GLU A 369 -16.56 -10.52 -32.98
C GLU A 369 -17.97 -10.30 -33.53
N LYS A 370 -18.83 -11.34 -33.50
CA LYS A 370 -20.24 -11.23 -33.91
C LYS A 370 -21.05 -10.29 -33.00
N ASP A 371 -20.71 -10.24 -31.71
CA ASP A 371 -21.42 -9.44 -30.70
C ASP A 371 -20.94 -7.97 -30.62
N GLY A 372 -20.61 -7.38 -31.77
CA GLY A 372 -20.35 -5.93 -31.92
C GLY A 372 -18.91 -5.48 -31.71
N ASN A 373 -17.93 -6.40 -31.67
CA ASN A 373 -16.50 -6.09 -31.55
C ASN A 373 -15.76 -6.32 -32.90
N GLU A 374 -16.11 -5.55 -33.93
CA GLU A 374 -15.59 -5.73 -35.30
C GLU A 374 -14.06 -5.60 -35.42
N ILE A 375 -13.43 -4.87 -34.49
CA ILE A 375 -11.99 -4.61 -34.50
C ILE A 375 -11.15 -5.88 -34.23
N LEU A 376 -11.73 -6.90 -33.59
CA LEU A 376 -11.06 -8.19 -33.33
C LEU A 376 -10.70 -8.94 -34.62
N SER A 377 -11.39 -8.66 -35.73
CA SER A 377 -11.05 -9.22 -37.06
C SER A 377 -9.71 -8.70 -37.61
N LYS A 378 -9.25 -7.53 -37.14
CA LYS A 378 -8.05 -6.83 -37.62
C LYS A 378 -6.86 -6.95 -36.68
N ILE A 379 -7.11 -7.24 -35.40
CA ILE A 379 -6.08 -7.29 -34.35
C ILE A 379 -5.52 -8.72 -34.20
N PRO A 380 -4.20 -8.90 -34.08
CA PRO A 380 -3.63 -10.20 -33.72
C PRO A 380 -3.93 -10.56 -32.26
N VAL A 381 -4.59 -11.70 -32.03
CA VAL A 381 -4.84 -12.26 -30.68
C VAL A 381 -3.83 -13.38 -30.39
N LEU A 382 -3.05 -13.22 -29.33
CA LEU A 382 -1.98 -14.14 -28.91
C LEU A 382 -2.36 -14.88 -27.61
N PHE A 383 -1.99 -16.15 -27.51
CA PHE A 383 -2.23 -16.95 -26.30
C PHE A 383 -1.03 -16.87 -25.35
N LYS A 384 -1.24 -16.41 -24.12
CA LYS A 384 -0.23 -16.41 -23.05
C LYS A 384 -0.64 -17.41 -21.96
N PHE A 385 -0.28 -18.68 -22.12
CA PHE A 385 -0.45 -19.68 -21.07
C PHE A 385 0.69 -19.57 -20.07
N ARG A 386 0.39 -19.42 -18.77
CA ARG A 386 1.41 -19.53 -17.72
C ARG A 386 1.77 -21.01 -17.55
N THR A 387 3.01 -21.40 -17.82
CA THR A 387 3.56 -22.66 -17.30
C THR A 387 3.64 -22.57 -15.78
N PRO A 388 3.14 -23.55 -15.02
CA PRO A 388 3.32 -23.57 -13.57
C PRO A 388 4.79 -23.83 -13.24
N GLU A 389 5.46 -22.85 -12.64
CA GLU A 389 6.73 -23.08 -11.96
C GLU A 389 6.48 -23.95 -10.72
N SER A 390 7.19 -25.09 -10.66
CA SER A 390 7.32 -26.02 -9.54
C SER A 390 6.10 -26.89 -9.19
N THR A 391 6.09 -28.11 -9.71
CA THR A 391 5.69 -29.28 -8.91
C THR A 391 6.71 -30.38 -9.12
N GLN A 392 7.38 -30.74 -8.03
CA GLN A 392 8.26 -31.89 -7.94
C GLN A 392 7.52 -33.16 -8.37
N LEU A 393 8.26 -34.01 -9.08
CA LEU A 393 8.03 -35.43 -9.30
C LEU A 393 7.12 -36.08 -8.26
N VAL A 394 5.92 -36.47 -8.67
CA VAL A 394 5.29 -37.69 -8.19
C VAL A 394 5.04 -38.55 -9.41
N LYS A 395 5.93 -39.54 -9.59
CA LYS A 395 5.60 -40.76 -10.31
C LYS A 395 4.41 -41.38 -9.60
N GLU A 396 3.35 -41.69 -10.34
CA GLU A 396 2.80 -43.05 -10.25
C GLU A 396 2.05 -43.42 -11.52
N SER A 397 2.33 -44.65 -11.89
CA SER A 397 2.06 -45.37 -13.12
C SER A 397 0.62 -45.85 -13.25
N CYS A 398 0.11 -45.91 -14.48
CA CYS A 398 -0.57 -47.12 -14.95
C CYS A 398 -0.31 -47.32 -16.45
N ILE A 399 0.19 -48.52 -16.73
CA ILE A 399 0.49 -49.11 -18.03
C ILE A 399 -0.82 -49.59 -18.64
N MET A 400 -1.05 -49.33 -19.92
CA MET A 400 -1.56 -50.34 -20.86
C MET A 400 -1.09 -50.00 -22.27
N ASN A 401 -0.32 -50.93 -22.82
CA ASN A 401 0.22 -50.99 -24.17
C ASN A 401 -0.87 -51.35 -25.19
N ILE A 402 -0.46 -51.26 -26.46
CA ILE A 402 -0.96 -51.87 -27.73
C ILE A 402 -1.31 -50.74 -28.71
N GLY A 403 -0.72 -50.59 -29.89
CA GLY A 403 0.17 -51.43 -30.68
C GLY A 403 -0.24 -51.38 -32.15
N GLY A 404 0.69 -50.99 -33.04
CA GLY A 404 0.64 -51.17 -34.52
C GLY A 404 -0.19 -50.14 -35.31
N SER A 405 -0.02 -49.90 -36.61
CA SER A 405 1.06 -50.09 -37.61
C SER A 405 0.43 -49.86 -39.00
N GLY A 406 1.12 -49.14 -39.91
CA GLY A 406 0.85 -49.12 -41.37
C GLY A 406 -0.32 -48.21 -41.82
N GLY A 407 -0.34 -47.56 -42.98
CA GLY A 407 0.51 -47.56 -44.17
C GLY A 407 -0.30 -47.05 -45.38
N SER A 408 0.22 -46.01 -46.05
CA SER A 408 0.03 -45.55 -47.46
C SER A 408 -1.35 -45.50 -48.17
N SER A 409 -1.65 -44.33 -48.77
CA SER A 409 -1.74 -44.06 -50.24
C SER A 409 -2.91 -43.16 -50.70
N ASN A 410 -2.60 -42.37 -51.73
CA ASN A 410 -3.27 -41.21 -52.37
C ASN A 410 -4.71 -41.41 -52.91
N SER A 411 -5.55 -40.36 -52.93
CA SER A 411 -5.85 -39.49 -54.10
C SER A 411 -7.11 -38.60 -53.93
N ASP A 412 -7.04 -37.41 -54.55
CA ASP A 412 -8.08 -36.46 -55.01
C ASP A 412 -8.72 -35.39 -54.07
N MET A 413 -8.44 -34.12 -54.45
CA MET A 413 -8.90 -32.79 -53.97
C MET A 413 -10.21 -32.33 -54.68
N PRO A 414 -10.87 -31.15 -54.42
CA PRO A 414 -10.56 -29.95 -53.58
C PRO A 414 -11.80 -29.40 -52.77
N PRO A 415 -11.86 -28.13 -52.24
CA PRO A 415 -10.82 -27.15 -51.85
C PRO A 415 -10.81 -26.80 -50.34
N ALA A 416 -9.69 -26.26 -49.85
CA ALA A 416 -9.41 -25.99 -48.43
C ALA A 416 -9.53 -24.49 -48.01
N PRO A 417 -9.84 -24.20 -46.73
CA PRO A 417 -9.78 -22.86 -46.12
C PRO A 417 -8.39 -22.51 -45.54
N LYS A 418 -8.25 -21.21 -45.23
CA LYS A 418 -7.03 -20.41 -44.96
C LYS A 418 -5.99 -21.05 -44.02
N GLN A 419 -4.73 -21.10 -44.46
CA GLN A 419 -3.54 -21.48 -43.68
C GLN A 419 -2.99 -20.32 -42.82
N VAL A 420 -2.65 -20.65 -41.57
CA VAL A 420 -1.76 -19.88 -40.68
C VAL A 420 -0.33 -20.38 -40.93
N THR A 421 0.57 -19.49 -41.37
CA THR A 421 1.97 -19.84 -41.65
C THR A 421 2.84 -19.84 -40.40
N VAL A 422 3.52 -20.97 -40.17
CA VAL A 422 4.71 -21.09 -39.30
C VAL A 422 5.93 -21.17 -40.22
N LYS A 423 6.97 -20.35 -40.00
CA LYS A 423 8.29 -20.51 -40.64
C LYS A 423 9.45 -20.19 -39.70
N HIS A 424 10.49 -21.02 -39.79
CA HIS A 424 11.86 -20.84 -39.29
C HIS A 424 12.82 -21.48 -40.35
N PRO A 425 14.15 -21.25 -40.34
CA PRO A 425 14.85 -20.12 -40.96
C PRO A 425 15.76 -20.51 -42.17
N GLU A 426 16.32 -19.46 -42.79
CA GLU A 426 17.52 -19.38 -43.67
C GLU A 426 17.40 -19.10 -45.18
N SER A 427 18.24 -18.14 -45.58
CA SER A 427 18.85 -17.82 -46.88
C SER A 427 18.19 -16.80 -47.84
N ASN A 428 19.05 -15.82 -48.17
CA ASN A 428 19.13 -14.92 -49.34
C ASN A 428 18.60 -13.47 -49.25
N LYS A 429 19.59 -12.56 -49.29
CA LYS A 429 19.53 -11.08 -49.33
C LYS A 429 18.81 -10.55 -50.59
N PRO A 430 18.31 -9.30 -50.56
CA PRO A 430 19.08 -8.21 -51.20
C PRO A 430 19.05 -6.84 -50.48
N LYS A 431 20.02 -5.97 -50.82
CA LYS A 431 20.12 -4.51 -50.55
C LYS A 431 19.63 -3.72 -51.81
N PRO A 432 19.54 -2.36 -51.84
CA PRO A 432 19.34 -1.33 -50.79
C PRO A 432 18.23 -0.28 -51.14
N THR A 433 17.74 0.54 -50.19
CA THR A 433 17.73 2.05 -50.18
C THR A 433 16.72 2.69 -49.19
N THR A 434 17.27 3.57 -48.33
CA THR A 434 16.76 4.84 -47.74
C THR A 434 15.52 4.93 -46.81
N LYS A 435 15.83 4.96 -45.51
CA LYS A 435 15.28 5.72 -44.33
C LYS A 435 13.95 6.50 -44.45
N LYS A 436 13.02 6.21 -43.53
CA LYS A 436 12.71 7.02 -42.31
C LYS A 436 11.64 6.33 -41.43
N GLY A 437 11.88 6.32 -40.11
CA GLY A 437 11.01 5.74 -39.06
C GLY A 437 11.73 4.62 -38.32
N LYS A 438 12.21 4.86 -37.09
CA LYS A 438 12.95 3.86 -36.29
C LYS A 438 12.01 2.70 -35.91
N PRO A 439 12.30 1.45 -36.31
CA PRO A 439 11.57 0.27 -35.86
C PRO A 439 12.11 -0.21 -34.49
N VAL A 440 11.29 -0.98 -33.79
CA VAL A 440 11.64 -1.79 -32.62
C VAL A 440 12.95 -2.55 -32.91
N GLN A 441 13.94 -2.37 -32.04
CA GLN A 441 15.33 -2.75 -32.30
C GLN A 441 15.51 -4.26 -32.13
N ALA A 442 15.59 -4.98 -33.25
CA ALA A 442 16.14 -6.33 -33.31
C ALA A 442 17.62 -6.28 -32.90
N ASP A 443 18.03 -7.17 -32.00
CA ASP A 443 19.40 -7.45 -31.51
C ASP A 443 20.46 -6.44 -31.95
N LEU A 444 20.65 -5.39 -31.15
CA LEU A 444 21.69 -4.39 -31.38
C LEU A 444 23.07 -5.05 -31.37
N ASP A 445 23.76 -5.04 -32.50
CA ASP A 445 25.14 -5.53 -32.61
C ASP A 445 26.12 -4.44 -32.11
N VAL A 446 26.41 -4.51 -30.81
CA VAL A 446 27.30 -3.56 -30.10
C VAL A 446 28.68 -3.45 -30.75
N ILE A 447 29.19 -4.53 -31.37
CA ILE A 447 30.49 -4.52 -32.04
C ILE A 447 30.44 -3.64 -33.28
N LYS A 448 29.36 -3.71 -34.08
CA LYS A 448 29.18 -2.84 -35.25
C LYS A 448 29.02 -1.38 -34.87
N GLU A 449 28.33 -1.08 -33.77
CA GLU A 449 28.18 0.29 -33.29
C GLU A 449 29.53 0.89 -32.85
N PHE A 450 30.40 0.10 -32.20
CA PHE A 450 31.76 0.54 -31.88
C PHE A 450 32.66 0.70 -33.12
N GLN A 451 32.51 -0.17 -34.13
CA GLN A 451 33.19 0.02 -35.42
C GLN A 451 32.73 1.33 -36.08
N ARG A 452 31.42 1.61 -36.10
CA ARG A 452 30.88 2.87 -36.62
C ARG A 452 31.42 4.07 -35.83
N CYS A 453 31.46 3.97 -34.51
CA CYS A 453 32.01 5.01 -33.65
C CYS A 453 33.46 5.37 -34.00
N ARG A 454 34.27 4.34 -34.30
CA ARG A 454 35.66 4.50 -34.73
C ARG A 454 35.77 5.11 -36.12
N ASP A 455 35.01 4.58 -37.09
CA ASP A 455 35.14 5.00 -38.49
C ASP A 455 34.58 6.42 -38.73
N GLU A 456 33.54 6.80 -37.99
CA GLU A 456 32.88 8.11 -38.11
C GLU A 456 33.37 9.15 -37.08
N ASN A 457 34.35 8.82 -36.21
CA ASN A 457 34.86 9.67 -35.13
C ASN A 457 33.74 10.29 -34.26
N ILE A 458 32.81 9.44 -33.80
CA ILE A 458 31.67 9.90 -33.00
C ILE A 458 32.16 10.32 -31.60
N GLU A 459 31.84 11.56 -31.19
CA GLU A 459 32.18 12.08 -29.86
C GLU A 459 31.13 11.73 -28.79
N ARG A 460 29.87 11.55 -29.19
CA ARG A 460 28.76 11.19 -28.28
C ARG A 460 28.12 9.88 -28.73
N LEU A 461 28.22 8.85 -27.90
CA LEU A 461 27.60 7.56 -28.15
C LEU A 461 26.54 7.26 -27.09
N ASP A 462 25.32 6.97 -27.56
CA ASP A 462 24.20 6.60 -26.71
C ASP A 462 23.73 5.19 -27.07
N LEU A 463 23.94 4.27 -26.14
CA LEU A 463 23.53 2.86 -26.20
C LEU A 463 22.55 2.52 -25.06
N SER A 464 21.78 3.51 -24.62
CA SER A 464 20.86 3.38 -23.50
C SER A 464 19.62 2.57 -23.87
N LYS A 465 18.97 1.94 -22.88
CA LYS A 465 17.74 1.13 -23.04
C LYS A 465 17.84 0.04 -24.13
N SER A 466 19.05 -0.44 -24.39
CA SER A 466 19.36 -1.38 -25.48
C SER A 466 19.46 -2.84 -25.02
N SER A 467 19.08 -3.14 -23.78
CA SER A 467 19.15 -4.47 -23.15
C SER A 467 20.56 -5.11 -23.17
N ILE A 468 21.62 -4.29 -23.18
CA ILE A 468 23.01 -4.76 -23.23
C ILE A 468 23.38 -5.43 -21.91
N THR A 469 23.98 -6.63 -21.98
CA THR A 469 24.45 -7.38 -20.81
C THR A 469 25.96 -7.27 -20.58
N ILE A 470 26.74 -7.19 -21.67
CA ILE A 470 28.22 -7.15 -21.63
C ILE A 470 28.70 -6.14 -22.68
N ILE A 471 29.67 -5.31 -22.30
CA ILE A 471 30.38 -4.44 -23.25
C ILE A 471 31.60 -5.19 -23.80
N PRO A 472 31.73 -5.38 -25.12
CA PRO A 472 32.87 -6.06 -25.71
C PRO A 472 34.18 -5.25 -25.57
N PRO A 473 35.35 -5.91 -25.48
CA PRO A 473 36.66 -5.26 -25.41
C PRO A 473 37.00 -4.31 -26.57
N SER A 474 36.27 -4.40 -27.69
CA SER A 474 36.40 -3.50 -28.84
C SER A 474 36.10 -2.03 -28.50
N VAL A 475 35.52 -1.74 -27.34
CA VAL A 475 35.37 -0.37 -26.82
C VAL A 475 36.69 0.39 -26.75
N LYS A 476 37.84 -0.30 -26.61
CA LYS A 476 39.18 0.33 -26.61
C LYS A 476 39.48 1.17 -27.86
N ASP A 477 38.84 0.85 -28.99
CA ASP A 477 39.12 1.50 -30.26
C ASP A 477 38.33 2.83 -30.43
N CYS A 478 37.38 3.13 -29.53
CA CYS A 478 36.51 4.30 -29.58
C CYS A 478 37.13 5.54 -28.90
N THR A 479 38.42 5.82 -29.12
CA THR A 479 39.19 6.85 -28.38
C THR A 479 38.72 8.29 -28.58
N CYS A 480 37.88 8.55 -29.60
CA CYS A 480 37.27 9.86 -29.87
C CYS A 480 36.10 10.21 -28.93
N LEU A 481 35.60 9.26 -28.15
CA LEU A 481 34.44 9.48 -27.28
C LEU A 481 34.71 10.52 -26.18
N VAL A 482 33.79 11.46 -26.09
CA VAL A 482 33.70 12.51 -25.07
C VAL A 482 32.51 12.23 -24.13
N GLU A 483 31.40 11.73 -24.67
CA GLU A 483 30.19 11.39 -23.91
C GLU A 483 29.74 9.97 -24.22
N PHE A 484 29.54 9.16 -23.18
CA PHE A 484 29.11 7.78 -23.33
C PHE A 484 27.95 7.45 -22.40
N TYR A 485 26.78 7.19 -22.99
CA TYR A 485 25.54 6.86 -22.29
C TYR A 485 25.19 5.37 -22.46
N LEU A 486 25.04 4.69 -21.33
CA LEU A 486 24.78 3.26 -21.22
C LEU A 486 23.63 2.95 -20.25
N TYR A 487 22.73 3.91 -20.03
CA TYR A 487 21.73 3.79 -18.97
C TYR A 487 20.57 2.84 -19.33
N GLY A 488 19.92 2.24 -18.34
CA GLY A 488 18.76 1.36 -18.55
C GLY A 488 19.13 0.05 -19.27
N ASN A 489 20.30 -0.50 -18.96
CA ASN A 489 20.79 -1.77 -19.53
C ASN A 489 20.89 -2.85 -18.42
N LYS A 490 21.45 -4.02 -18.75
CA LYS A 490 21.61 -5.14 -17.83
C LYS A 490 23.09 -5.43 -17.55
N ILE A 491 23.94 -4.40 -17.58
CA ILE A 491 25.39 -4.53 -17.46
C ILE A 491 25.74 -4.87 -16.01
N SER A 492 26.46 -5.98 -15.82
CA SER A 492 26.94 -6.41 -14.50
C SER A 492 28.37 -5.99 -14.19
N GLN A 493 29.22 -5.88 -15.22
CA GLN A 493 30.62 -5.48 -15.10
C GLN A 493 31.06 -4.70 -16.34
N LEU A 494 32.02 -3.79 -16.17
CA LEU A 494 32.67 -3.05 -17.26
C LEU A 494 34.01 -3.70 -17.64
N PRO A 495 34.33 -3.78 -18.94
CA PRO A 495 35.62 -4.29 -19.40
C PRO A 495 36.75 -3.32 -19.01
N PRO A 496 37.97 -3.82 -18.66
CA PRO A 496 39.13 -2.98 -18.37
C PRO A 496 39.49 -2.00 -19.50
N GLU A 497 39.17 -2.35 -20.74
CA GLU A 497 39.40 -1.56 -21.95
C GLU A 497 38.71 -0.20 -21.93
N ILE A 498 37.70 0.02 -21.09
CA ILE A 498 37.05 1.33 -20.91
C ILE A 498 38.05 2.43 -20.49
N GLY A 499 39.15 2.04 -19.82
CA GLY A 499 40.20 2.97 -19.41
C GLY A 499 41.01 3.58 -20.55
N ASN A 500 40.84 3.11 -21.79
CA ASN A 500 41.53 3.66 -22.97
C ASN A 500 40.79 4.86 -23.60
N LEU A 501 39.60 5.21 -23.11
CA LEU A 501 38.79 6.32 -23.61
C LEU A 501 39.28 7.68 -23.06
N HIS A 502 40.52 8.07 -23.35
CA HIS A 502 41.21 9.19 -22.68
C HIS A 502 40.52 10.57 -22.79
N ASN A 503 39.65 10.78 -23.79
CA ASN A 503 38.92 12.03 -24.01
C ASN A 503 37.55 12.08 -23.31
N LEU A 504 37.16 11.01 -22.62
CA LEU A 504 35.83 10.88 -22.03
C LEU A 504 35.65 11.88 -20.89
N LYS A 505 34.60 12.70 -20.99
CA LYS A 505 34.20 13.72 -20.00
C LYS A 505 32.94 13.31 -19.25
N THR A 506 32.03 12.60 -19.91
CA THR A 506 30.77 12.14 -19.31
C THR A 506 30.59 10.65 -19.52
N LEU A 507 30.39 9.92 -18.43
CA LEU A 507 30.08 8.49 -18.45
C LEU A 507 28.82 8.24 -17.63
N ALA A 508 27.74 7.82 -18.31
CA ALA A 508 26.46 7.52 -17.68
C ALA A 508 26.17 6.01 -17.71
N LEU A 509 26.08 5.42 -16.52
CA LEU A 509 25.93 3.99 -16.28
C LEU A 509 24.72 3.69 -15.37
N ASN A 510 23.81 4.64 -15.22
CA ASN A 510 22.66 4.50 -14.34
C ASN A 510 21.70 3.39 -14.78
N GLU A 511 20.91 2.86 -13.84
CA GLU A 511 19.94 1.77 -14.08
C GLU A 511 20.60 0.54 -14.73
N ASN A 512 21.62 0.00 -14.05
CA ASN A 512 22.32 -1.22 -14.45
C ASN A 512 22.43 -2.19 -13.25
N SER A 513 23.24 -3.24 -13.37
CA SER A 513 23.49 -4.21 -12.31
C SER A 513 24.97 -4.23 -11.87
N LEU A 514 25.66 -3.08 -11.95
CA LEU A 514 27.08 -2.98 -11.63
C LEU A 514 27.34 -3.26 -10.15
N THR A 515 28.27 -4.17 -9.88
CA THR A 515 28.75 -4.47 -8.52
C THR A 515 30.14 -3.91 -8.25
N SER A 516 30.92 -3.63 -9.30
CA SER A 516 32.28 -3.10 -9.22
C SER A 516 32.62 -2.29 -10.47
N ILE A 517 33.68 -1.48 -10.38
CA ILE A 517 34.23 -0.65 -11.45
C ILE A 517 35.69 -1.06 -11.68
N PRO A 518 36.15 -1.25 -12.93
CA PRO A 518 37.51 -1.70 -13.22
C PRO A 518 38.56 -0.67 -12.81
N SER A 519 39.70 -1.13 -12.32
CA SER A 519 40.80 -0.27 -11.84
C SER A 519 41.41 0.61 -12.93
N THR A 520 41.26 0.21 -14.20
CA THR A 520 41.71 0.97 -15.38
C THR A 520 40.90 2.26 -15.61
N LEU A 521 39.73 2.42 -14.98
CA LEU A 521 38.96 3.65 -15.09
C LEU A 521 39.75 4.88 -14.60
N ALA A 522 40.71 4.69 -13.68
CA ALA A 522 41.62 5.74 -13.22
C ALA A 522 42.42 6.43 -14.34
N ASN A 523 42.51 5.84 -15.53
CA ASN A 523 43.18 6.43 -16.70
C ASN A 523 42.35 7.54 -17.37
N LEU A 524 41.05 7.68 -17.02
CA LEU A 524 40.15 8.70 -17.58
C LEU A 524 40.36 10.07 -16.92
N LYS A 525 41.51 10.69 -17.20
CA LYS A 525 41.95 11.95 -16.60
C LYS A 525 41.17 13.20 -17.05
N GLN A 526 40.18 13.06 -17.92
CA GLN A 526 39.31 14.15 -18.36
C GLN A 526 37.87 14.00 -17.87
N LEU A 527 37.56 12.93 -17.13
CA LEU A 527 36.20 12.62 -16.71
C LEU A 527 35.73 13.67 -15.69
N LYS A 528 34.61 14.32 -16.01
CA LYS A 528 33.96 15.35 -15.19
C LYS A 528 32.68 14.85 -14.55
N VAL A 529 31.89 14.08 -15.30
CA VAL A 529 30.60 13.57 -14.85
C VAL A 529 30.61 12.05 -14.87
N LEU A 530 30.36 11.44 -13.71
CA LEU A 530 30.19 10.00 -13.56
C LEU A 530 28.85 9.71 -12.91
N ASP A 531 27.97 9.06 -13.65
CA ASP A 531 26.64 8.67 -13.17
C ASP A 531 26.56 7.16 -12.98
N LEU A 532 26.41 6.74 -11.72
CA LEU A 532 26.34 5.35 -11.26
C LEU A 532 25.02 5.07 -10.51
N ARG A 533 23.98 5.90 -10.71
CA ARG A 533 22.69 5.74 -10.02
C ARG A 533 22.03 4.38 -10.29
N HIS A 534 21.21 3.87 -9.39
CA HIS A 534 20.46 2.62 -9.58
C HIS A 534 21.35 1.44 -10.01
N ASN A 535 22.37 1.15 -9.19
CA ASN A 535 23.27 0.00 -9.37
C ASN A 535 23.33 -0.83 -8.08
N LYS A 536 24.28 -1.77 -7.98
CA LYS A 536 24.42 -2.70 -6.85
C LYS A 536 25.73 -2.49 -6.09
N LEU A 537 26.31 -1.29 -6.13
CA LEU A 537 27.57 -0.97 -5.47
C LEU A 537 27.41 -1.01 -3.94
N THR A 538 28.30 -1.72 -3.24
CA THR A 538 28.30 -1.84 -1.77
C THR A 538 29.19 -0.83 -1.06
N GLU A 539 30.12 -0.23 -1.80
CA GLU A 539 31.06 0.80 -1.37
C GLU A 539 31.37 1.70 -2.58
N ILE A 540 31.95 2.87 -2.34
CA ILE A 540 32.51 3.70 -3.43
C ILE A 540 33.86 3.08 -3.82
N PRO A 541 34.03 2.55 -5.05
CA PRO A 541 35.26 1.88 -5.45
C PRO A 541 36.49 2.79 -5.40
N GLU A 542 37.63 2.27 -4.94
CA GLU A 542 38.90 3.02 -4.79
C GLU A 542 39.37 3.74 -6.06
N VAL A 543 38.99 3.23 -7.23
CA VAL A 543 39.30 3.83 -8.52
C VAL A 543 38.64 5.21 -8.69
N ILE A 544 37.45 5.43 -8.12
CA ILE A 544 36.72 6.70 -8.23
C ILE A 544 37.49 7.81 -7.52
N TYR A 545 38.09 7.54 -6.36
CA TYR A 545 38.89 8.53 -5.62
C TYR A 545 40.15 9.00 -6.37
N LYS A 546 40.55 8.31 -7.44
CA LYS A 546 41.70 8.71 -8.28
C LYS A 546 41.31 9.66 -9.41
N LEU A 547 40.01 9.84 -9.66
CA LEU A 547 39.47 10.69 -10.73
C LEU A 547 39.34 12.15 -10.28
N THR A 548 40.48 12.81 -10.07
CA THR A 548 40.54 14.18 -9.48
C THR A 548 39.91 15.27 -10.35
N THR A 549 39.55 14.98 -11.59
CA THR A 549 38.85 15.91 -12.50
C THR A 549 37.33 15.88 -12.38
N LEU A 550 36.77 14.97 -11.58
CA LEU A 550 35.32 14.87 -11.39
C LEU A 550 34.77 16.15 -10.76
N THR A 551 33.72 16.67 -11.39
CA THR A 551 32.89 17.77 -10.90
C THR A 551 31.55 17.24 -10.38
N THR A 552 31.06 16.14 -10.95
CA THR A 552 29.73 15.60 -10.64
C THR A 552 29.81 14.09 -10.46
N LEU A 553 29.37 13.60 -9.31
CA LEU A 553 29.32 12.19 -8.97
C LEU A 553 27.94 11.81 -8.44
N TYR A 554 27.22 10.99 -9.21
CA TYR A 554 25.92 10.47 -8.82
C TYR A 554 26.01 9.01 -8.43
N LEU A 555 25.60 8.69 -7.19
CA LEU A 555 25.64 7.35 -6.60
C LEU A 555 24.29 6.97 -5.95
N ARG A 556 23.21 7.70 -6.28
CA ARG A 556 21.86 7.47 -5.76
C ARG A 556 21.38 6.02 -5.98
N PHE A 557 20.59 5.48 -5.06
CA PHE A 557 19.99 4.13 -5.18
C PHE A 557 21.07 3.05 -5.42
N ASN A 558 22.01 2.95 -4.49
CA ASN A 558 22.99 1.86 -4.44
C ASN A 558 22.87 1.14 -3.07
N ARG A 559 23.91 0.42 -2.66
CA ARG A 559 23.97 -0.29 -1.37
C ARG A 559 25.20 0.15 -0.58
N ILE A 560 25.67 1.38 -0.80
CA ILE A 560 26.91 1.92 -0.23
C ILE A 560 26.76 2.02 1.28
N ARG A 561 27.71 1.43 2.02
CA ARG A 561 27.71 1.45 3.49
C ARG A 561 28.70 2.43 4.10
N VAL A 562 29.81 2.66 3.41
CA VAL A 562 30.95 3.45 3.91
C VAL A 562 31.45 4.37 2.80
N VAL A 563 31.77 5.60 3.17
CA VAL A 563 32.47 6.57 2.34
C VAL A 563 33.92 6.62 2.84
N GLY A 564 34.87 6.30 1.97
CA GLY A 564 36.28 6.17 2.33
C GLY A 564 37.02 7.52 2.44
N ASP A 565 38.10 7.56 3.21
CA ASP A 565 38.90 8.77 3.46
C ASP A 565 39.62 9.34 2.23
N ASN A 566 39.69 8.54 1.16
CA ASN A 566 40.25 8.97 -0.11
C ASN A 566 39.31 9.94 -0.87
N LEU A 567 38.09 10.17 -0.37
CA LEU A 567 37.18 11.21 -0.88
C LEU A 567 37.86 12.59 -0.91
N ARG A 568 38.80 12.86 0.01
CA ARG A 568 39.58 14.10 0.09
C ARG A 568 40.27 14.50 -1.23
N ASN A 569 40.52 13.54 -2.12
CA ASN A 569 41.23 13.76 -3.39
C ASN A 569 40.34 14.40 -4.46
N LEU A 570 39.01 14.36 -4.33
CA LEU A 570 38.05 14.85 -5.33
C LEU A 570 37.77 16.35 -5.19
N THR A 571 38.80 17.17 -5.07
CA THR A 571 38.69 18.60 -4.71
C THR A 571 37.93 19.47 -5.73
N ASN A 572 37.74 19.01 -6.97
CA ASN A 572 36.97 19.70 -8.00
C ASN A 572 35.47 19.39 -7.98
N LEU A 573 35.02 18.53 -7.05
CA LEU A 573 33.63 18.11 -6.99
C LEU A 573 32.72 19.26 -6.57
N THR A 574 31.71 19.53 -7.38
CA THR A 574 30.68 20.55 -7.14
C THR A 574 29.33 19.93 -6.78
N MET A 575 29.06 18.69 -7.22
CA MET A 575 27.84 17.94 -6.97
C MET A 575 28.16 16.50 -6.55
N LEU A 576 27.71 16.13 -5.36
CA LEU A 576 27.80 14.77 -4.82
C LEU A 576 26.42 14.30 -4.38
N SER A 577 25.91 13.22 -4.98
CA SER A 577 24.66 12.59 -4.57
C SER A 577 24.92 11.16 -4.09
N LEU A 578 24.64 10.91 -2.82
CA LEU A 578 24.71 9.63 -2.12
C LEU A 578 23.33 9.19 -1.61
N ARG A 579 22.25 9.80 -2.10
CA ARG A 579 20.87 9.51 -1.69
C ARG A 579 20.48 8.04 -1.80
N GLU A 580 19.60 7.55 -0.94
CA GLU A 580 19.06 6.17 -1.01
C GLU A 580 20.18 5.12 -1.01
N ASN A 581 21.00 5.15 0.05
CA ASN A 581 22.08 4.20 0.29
C ASN A 581 21.98 3.65 1.73
N LYS A 582 23.06 3.07 2.26
CA LYS A 582 23.11 2.46 3.60
C LYS A 582 24.23 3.05 4.45
N ILE A 583 24.56 4.33 4.22
CA ILE A 583 25.68 5.01 4.87
C ILE A 583 25.30 5.31 6.32
N ARG A 584 26.21 4.99 7.24
CA ARG A 584 26.03 5.24 8.69
C ARG A 584 26.85 6.40 9.24
N GLU A 585 28.02 6.64 8.63
CA GLU A 585 28.95 7.66 9.07
C GLU A 585 29.61 8.33 7.86
N LEU A 586 29.92 9.61 8.03
CA LEU A 586 30.74 10.39 7.11
C LEU A 586 32.06 10.72 7.81
N THR A 587 33.18 10.57 7.09
CA THR A 587 34.49 10.91 7.64
C THR A 587 34.81 12.39 7.45
N SER A 588 35.77 12.91 8.24
CA SER A 588 36.24 14.30 8.16
C SER A 588 36.80 14.70 6.79
N SER A 589 37.06 13.71 5.92
CA SER A 589 37.51 13.91 4.54
C SER A 589 36.56 14.78 3.71
N ILE A 590 35.27 14.85 4.05
CA ILE A 590 34.29 15.70 3.35
C ILE A 590 34.68 17.19 3.36
N GLY A 591 35.31 17.68 4.42
CA GLY A 591 35.67 19.09 4.55
C GLY A 591 36.74 19.58 3.58
N HIS A 592 37.40 18.68 2.84
CA HIS A 592 38.36 19.04 1.79
C HIS A 592 37.67 19.38 0.46
N LEU A 593 36.38 19.07 0.30
CA LEU A 593 35.60 19.35 -0.91
C LEU A 593 35.10 20.80 -0.93
N VAL A 594 36.03 21.75 -0.89
CA VAL A 594 35.73 23.19 -0.77
C VAL A 594 34.91 23.78 -1.94
N ASN A 595 34.91 23.11 -3.10
CA ASN A 595 34.13 23.50 -4.28
C ASN A 595 32.72 22.90 -4.31
N LEU A 596 32.34 22.10 -3.30
CA LEU A 596 31.05 21.44 -3.26
C LEU A 596 29.95 22.47 -3.09
N THR A 597 28.99 22.46 -4.03
CA THR A 597 27.85 23.39 -4.06
C THR A 597 26.55 22.71 -3.67
N THR A 598 26.43 21.42 -4.01
CA THR A 598 25.26 20.60 -3.71
C THR A 598 25.74 19.25 -3.17
N PHE A 599 25.23 18.90 -1.99
CA PHE A 599 25.50 17.63 -1.35
C PHE A 599 24.18 17.00 -0.91
N ASP A 600 23.83 15.88 -1.51
CA ASP A 600 22.64 15.11 -1.16
C ASP A 600 23.07 13.77 -0.55
N ILE A 601 22.76 13.56 0.73
CA ILE A 601 22.93 12.28 1.43
C ILE A 601 21.63 11.85 2.12
N SER A 602 20.49 12.28 1.57
CA SER A 602 19.18 11.91 2.08
C SER A 602 18.90 10.40 2.00
N HIS A 603 17.94 9.89 2.77
CA HIS A 603 17.56 8.47 2.78
C HIS A 603 18.76 7.54 3.03
N ASN A 604 19.46 7.77 4.14
CA ASN A 604 20.56 6.94 4.63
C ASN A 604 20.35 6.63 6.13
N HIS A 605 21.37 6.10 6.80
CA HIS A 605 21.34 5.77 8.23
C HIS A 605 22.33 6.62 9.03
N LEU A 606 22.55 7.87 8.63
CA LEU A 606 23.55 8.73 9.25
C LEU A 606 23.10 9.16 10.65
N GLU A 607 23.93 8.93 11.67
CA GLU A 607 23.66 9.32 13.07
C GLU A 607 24.23 10.70 13.43
N HIS A 608 25.38 11.07 12.84
CA HIS A 608 26.09 12.32 13.11
C HIS A 608 26.71 12.90 11.83
N LEU A 609 26.92 14.22 11.81
CA LEU A 609 27.72 14.90 10.81
C LEU A 609 29.10 15.29 11.35
N PRO A 610 30.18 15.14 10.57
CA PRO A 610 31.51 15.60 10.97
C PRO A 610 31.56 17.14 11.02
N GLU A 611 32.29 17.71 11.98
CA GLU A 611 32.46 19.16 12.12
C GLU A 611 33.09 19.79 10.88
N GLU A 612 33.93 19.04 10.15
CA GLU A 612 34.59 19.52 8.94
C GLU A 612 33.63 19.81 7.78
N ILE A 613 32.34 19.44 7.86
CA ILE A 613 31.33 19.85 6.86
C ILE A 613 31.27 21.37 6.72
N GLY A 614 31.52 22.11 7.80
CA GLY A 614 31.56 23.59 7.80
C GLY A 614 32.70 24.20 6.98
N ASN A 615 33.66 23.39 6.52
CA ASN A 615 34.72 23.86 5.62
C ASN A 615 34.27 23.94 4.15
N CYS A 616 33.12 23.34 3.80
CA CYS A 616 32.55 23.38 2.45
C CYS A 616 31.83 24.71 2.18
N VAL A 617 32.53 25.84 2.29
CA VAL A 617 31.94 27.20 2.31
C VAL A 617 31.12 27.58 1.07
N ASN A 618 31.29 26.88 -0.05
CA ASN A 618 30.51 27.09 -1.29
C ASN A 618 29.20 26.29 -1.31
N LEU A 619 28.89 25.52 -0.26
CA LEU A 619 27.70 24.70 -0.21
C LEU A 619 26.45 25.59 -0.15
N SER A 620 25.59 25.40 -1.14
CA SER A 620 24.33 26.12 -1.32
C SER A 620 23.12 25.26 -1.03
N ALA A 621 23.24 23.95 -1.22
CA ALA A 621 22.21 22.96 -0.95
C ALA A 621 22.82 21.75 -0.23
N LEU A 622 22.31 21.47 0.97
CA LEU A 622 22.67 20.30 1.78
C LEU A 622 21.39 19.54 2.13
N ASP A 623 21.23 18.33 1.59
CA ASP A 623 20.09 17.48 1.89
C ASP A 623 20.50 16.29 2.77
N LEU A 624 19.91 16.23 3.97
CA LEU A 624 20.14 15.24 5.01
C LEU A 624 18.84 14.58 5.45
N GLN A 625 17.74 14.79 4.72
CA GLN A 625 16.43 14.27 5.13
C GLN A 625 16.39 12.74 5.18
N HIS A 626 15.49 12.17 5.98
CA HIS A 626 15.33 10.73 6.13
C HIS A 626 16.65 10.02 6.52
N ASN A 627 17.30 10.53 7.57
CA ASN A 627 18.44 9.91 8.22
C ASN A 627 18.11 9.62 9.70
N GLU A 628 19.12 9.27 10.49
CA GLU A 628 18.98 8.99 11.93
C GLU A 628 19.71 10.05 12.76
N LEU A 629 19.88 11.27 12.23
CA LEU A 629 20.71 12.32 12.83
C LEU A 629 20.21 12.71 14.22
N LEU A 630 21.12 12.71 15.20
CA LEU A 630 20.84 13.10 16.59
C LEU A 630 21.09 14.60 16.82
N ASP A 631 22.06 15.16 16.12
CA ASP A 631 22.53 16.55 16.23
C ASP A 631 23.12 17.06 14.90
N ILE A 632 23.28 18.38 14.82
CA ILE A 632 23.96 19.10 13.72
C ILE A 632 25.10 19.93 14.32
N PRO A 633 26.33 19.86 13.79
CA PRO A 633 27.48 20.56 14.36
C PRO A 633 27.35 22.09 14.24
N GLU A 634 27.93 22.82 15.20
CA GLU A 634 27.96 24.30 15.21
C GLU A 634 28.76 24.89 14.05
N THR A 635 29.58 24.09 13.36
CA THR A 635 30.29 24.53 12.16
C THR A 635 29.36 24.72 10.95
N ILE A 636 28.10 24.25 11.01
CA ILE A 636 27.12 24.45 9.93
C ILE A 636 26.87 25.93 9.63
N GLY A 637 26.98 26.82 10.65
CA GLY A 637 26.84 28.25 10.47
C GLY A 637 27.96 28.92 9.67
N ASN A 638 29.03 28.21 9.32
CA ASN A 638 30.06 28.71 8.41
C ASN A 638 29.59 28.67 6.94
N LEU A 639 28.53 27.92 6.63
CA LEU A 639 27.98 27.75 5.28
C LEU A 639 27.09 28.95 4.91
N GLN A 640 27.69 30.12 4.69
CA GLN A 640 26.95 31.37 4.48
C GLN A 640 26.17 31.43 3.15
N ASN A 641 26.54 30.59 2.18
CA ASN A 641 25.85 30.45 0.90
C ASN A 641 24.68 29.45 0.95
N LEU A 642 24.44 28.81 2.11
CA LEU A 642 23.42 27.80 2.26
C LEU A 642 22.03 28.42 2.09
N SER A 643 21.34 27.95 1.06
CA SER A 643 19.97 28.35 0.72
C SER A 643 18.98 27.23 1.07
N ARG A 644 19.38 25.97 0.85
CA ARG A 644 18.54 24.80 1.11
C ARG A 644 19.23 23.88 2.12
N LEU A 645 18.54 23.59 3.21
CA LEU A 645 18.98 22.66 4.24
C LEU A 645 17.86 21.67 4.57
N GLY A 646 17.99 20.44 4.07
CA GLY A 646 17.01 19.37 4.30
C GLY A 646 17.29 18.64 5.60
N LEU A 647 16.45 18.79 6.62
CA LEU A 647 16.60 18.13 7.93
C LEU A 647 15.40 17.26 8.32
N ARG A 648 14.44 17.09 7.40
CA ARG A 648 13.18 16.38 7.66
C ARG A 648 13.41 14.92 8.05
N TYR A 649 12.55 14.38 8.89
CA TYR A 649 12.52 12.97 9.27
C TYR A 649 13.88 12.46 9.76
N ASN A 650 14.39 13.12 10.80
CA ASN A 650 15.61 12.74 11.53
C ASN A 650 15.25 12.51 13.02
N ARG A 651 16.26 12.39 13.89
CA ARG A 651 16.09 12.23 15.35
C ARG A 651 16.63 13.45 16.11
N LEU A 652 16.65 14.62 15.48
CA LEU A 652 17.24 15.83 16.04
C LEU A 652 16.48 16.25 17.29
N THR A 653 17.20 16.57 18.36
CA THR A 653 16.62 17.10 19.60
C THR A 653 16.77 18.62 19.72
N SER A 654 17.74 19.19 19.01
CA SER A 654 18.02 20.62 18.98
C SER A 654 18.65 21.03 17.64
N ILE A 655 18.67 22.34 17.39
CA ILE A 655 19.30 22.97 16.22
C ILE A 655 20.42 23.88 16.73
N PRO A 656 21.61 23.89 16.11
CA PRO A 656 22.74 24.71 16.55
C PRO A 656 22.45 26.22 16.41
N GLN A 657 22.99 27.02 17.32
CA GLN A 657 22.74 28.47 17.33
C GLN A 657 23.42 29.17 16.15
N SER A 658 24.55 28.64 15.70
CA SER A 658 25.31 29.13 14.53
C SER A 658 24.50 29.16 13.23
N LEU A 659 23.43 28.37 13.09
CA LEU A 659 22.56 28.36 11.90
C LEU A 659 21.96 29.75 11.58
N LYS A 660 21.92 30.65 12.57
CA LYS A 660 21.52 32.06 12.40
C LYS A 660 22.35 32.84 11.38
N ASN A 661 23.54 32.35 11.02
CA ASN A 661 24.43 32.99 10.06
C ASN A 661 24.09 32.63 8.59
N CYS A 662 23.24 31.63 8.35
CA CYS A 662 22.84 31.17 7.02
C CYS A 662 21.69 32.03 6.46
N ASN A 663 21.99 33.31 6.15
CA ASN A 663 20.96 34.32 5.82
C ASN A 663 20.28 34.14 4.46
N HIS A 664 20.75 33.23 3.62
CA HIS A 664 20.19 32.97 2.28
C HIS A 664 19.07 31.93 2.27
N MET A 665 18.72 31.35 3.43
CA MET A 665 17.65 30.37 3.53
C MET A 665 16.28 30.98 3.25
N ASP A 666 15.52 30.36 2.35
CA ASP A 666 14.15 30.70 1.98
C ASP A 666 13.11 29.88 2.77
N GLU A 667 13.45 28.63 3.10
CA GLU A 667 12.66 27.72 3.92
C GLU A 667 13.48 27.08 5.03
N LEU A 668 12.90 27.01 6.23
CA LEU A 668 13.42 26.20 7.34
C LEU A 668 12.43 25.08 7.62
N ASN A 669 12.82 23.85 7.25
CA ASN A 669 11.99 22.67 7.41
C ASN A 669 12.69 21.61 8.25
N VAL A 670 12.20 21.42 9.47
CA VAL A 670 12.70 20.44 10.45
C VAL A 670 11.61 19.44 10.83
N GLU A 671 10.66 19.18 9.92
CA GLU A 671 9.54 18.27 10.15
C GLU A 671 10.01 16.88 10.62
N GLY A 672 9.28 16.26 11.54
CA GLY A 672 9.49 14.84 11.88
C GLY A 672 10.77 14.61 12.66
N ASN A 673 11.05 15.49 13.63
CA ASN A 673 12.19 15.41 14.54
C ASN A 673 11.71 15.37 16.01
N GLY A 674 12.65 15.34 16.95
CA GLY A 674 12.39 15.40 18.39
C GLY A 674 12.62 16.78 18.99
N ILE A 675 12.51 17.87 18.22
CA ILE A 675 12.87 19.21 18.67
C ILE A 675 11.80 19.75 19.61
N SER A 676 12.23 20.27 20.75
CA SER A 676 11.34 20.87 21.77
C SER A 676 11.38 22.39 21.80
N GLN A 677 12.52 22.99 21.43
CA GLN A 677 12.75 24.44 21.38
C GLN A 677 13.74 24.80 20.27
N LEU A 678 13.66 26.03 19.76
CA LEU A 678 14.64 26.61 18.86
C LEU A 678 15.54 27.60 19.62
N PRO A 679 16.81 27.80 19.19
CA PRO A 679 17.68 28.80 19.77
C PRO A 679 17.11 30.22 19.68
N ASP A 680 17.32 31.01 20.74
CA ASP A 680 16.86 32.38 20.82
C ASP A 680 17.39 33.23 19.66
N GLY A 681 16.46 33.91 18.97
CA GLY A 681 16.78 34.82 17.88
C GLY A 681 17.12 34.16 16.54
N LEU A 682 17.16 32.81 16.45
CA LEU A 682 17.46 32.09 15.19
C LEU A 682 16.56 32.56 14.05
N LEU A 683 15.25 32.46 14.23
CA LEU A 683 14.26 32.86 13.22
C LEU A 683 14.27 34.37 12.94
N ALA A 684 14.68 35.20 13.91
CA ALA A 684 14.75 36.65 13.73
C ALA A 684 15.97 37.08 12.89
N SER A 685 17.03 36.28 12.87
CA SER A 685 18.22 36.53 12.04
C SER A 685 18.04 36.14 10.58
N LEU A 686 17.21 35.13 10.30
CA LEU A 686 16.96 34.63 8.95
C LEU A 686 16.02 35.57 8.17
N SER A 687 16.58 36.64 7.62
CA SER A 687 15.78 37.71 6.98
C SER A 687 15.07 37.29 5.69
N ASN A 688 15.57 36.29 4.97
CA ASN A 688 15.00 35.86 3.68
C ASN A 688 13.98 34.72 3.82
N LEU A 689 13.66 34.32 5.06
CA LEU A 689 12.81 33.18 5.35
C LEU A 689 11.35 33.49 4.98
N ASN A 690 10.83 32.75 4.01
CA ASN A 690 9.46 32.85 3.53
C ASN A 690 8.55 31.79 4.16
N SER A 691 9.07 30.59 4.42
CA SER A 691 8.31 29.47 4.97
C SER A 691 9.01 28.81 6.16
N ILE A 692 8.24 28.48 7.19
CA ILE A 692 8.71 27.79 8.40
C ILE A 692 7.88 26.53 8.59
N THR A 693 8.53 25.37 8.63
CA THR A 693 7.89 24.07 8.90
C THR A 693 8.56 23.40 10.09
N LEU A 694 7.87 23.40 11.23
CA LEU A 694 8.26 22.75 12.49
C LEU A 694 7.30 21.61 12.86
N SER A 695 6.58 21.05 11.88
CA SER A 695 5.56 20.03 12.11
C SER A 695 6.14 18.72 12.65
N ARG A 696 5.32 17.89 13.29
CA ARG A 696 5.71 16.55 13.81
C ARG A 696 6.96 16.61 14.71
N ASN A 697 6.96 17.54 15.66
CA ASN A 697 8.03 17.72 16.66
C ASN A 697 7.47 17.62 18.09
N SER A 698 8.26 18.02 19.09
CA SER A 698 7.87 17.98 20.52
C SER A 698 7.78 19.38 21.13
N PHE A 699 7.36 20.39 20.35
CA PHE A 699 7.19 21.75 20.84
C PHE A 699 6.02 21.82 21.83
N HIS A 700 6.31 22.18 23.08
CA HIS A 700 5.29 22.43 24.12
C HIS A 700 4.80 23.89 24.11
N SER A 701 5.56 24.79 23.50
CA SER A 701 5.30 26.22 23.45
C SER A 701 5.84 26.80 22.14
N TYR A 702 5.40 28.02 21.80
CA TYR A 702 5.92 28.73 20.63
C TYR A 702 7.43 28.98 20.72
N PRO A 703 8.16 29.01 19.59
CA PRO A 703 9.58 29.36 19.55
C PRO A 703 9.87 30.71 20.22
N ALA A 704 10.96 30.78 20.99
CA ALA A 704 11.39 31.98 21.69
C ALA A 704 12.08 32.98 20.74
N GLY A 705 11.79 34.28 20.87
CA GLY A 705 12.35 35.35 20.03
C GLY A 705 11.38 36.46 19.63
N GLY A 706 10.12 36.37 20.08
CA GLY A 706 9.14 37.44 19.98
C GLY A 706 8.71 37.76 18.54
N PRO A 707 8.01 38.88 18.31
CA PRO A 707 7.33 39.12 17.04
C PRO A 707 8.26 39.36 15.84
N ALA A 708 9.54 39.66 16.09
CA ALA A 708 10.51 39.91 15.03
C ALA A 708 10.78 38.67 14.16
N GLN A 709 10.53 37.47 14.70
CA GLN A 709 10.78 36.19 14.04
C GLN A 709 9.95 35.95 12.78
N PHE A 710 8.78 36.56 12.69
CA PHE A 710 7.80 36.27 11.64
C PHE A 710 7.61 37.44 10.67
N THR A 711 8.55 38.40 10.64
CA THR A 711 8.39 39.66 9.89
C THR A 711 8.20 39.42 8.39
N ASN A 712 8.97 38.49 7.80
CA ASN A 712 9.01 38.24 6.35
C ASN A 712 8.35 36.91 5.94
N VAL A 713 7.82 36.15 6.91
CA VAL A 713 7.28 34.81 6.68
C VAL A 713 5.85 34.90 6.16
N SER A 714 5.55 34.12 5.12
CA SER A 714 4.20 33.99 4.55
C SER A 714 3.47 32.74 5.01
N SER A 715 4.19 31.67 5.35
CA SER A 715 3.62 30.38 5.74
C SER A 715 4.31 29.80 6.97
N ILE A 716 3.52 29.39 7.96
CA ILE A 716 3.99 28.73 9.17
C ILE A 716 3.22 27.42 9.35
N ASN A 717 3.95 26.32 9.45
CA ASN A 717 3.41 25.00 9.78
C ASN A 717 4.00 24.47 11.08
N LEU A 718 3.12 24.25 12.05
CA LEU A 718 3.40 23.77 13.41
C LEU A 718 2.53 22.54 13.73
N GLU A 719 2.02 21.84 12.71
CA GLU A 719 1.16 20.67 12.85
C GLU A 719 1.79 19.55 13.69
N HIS A 720 0.98 18.78 14.42
CA HIS A 720 1.43 17.61 15.20
C HIS A 720 2.55 17.96 16.19
N ASN A 721 2.22 18.84 17.13
CA ASN A 721 3.08 19.26 18.24
C ASN A 721 2.26 19.24 19.55
N GLN A 722 2.81 19.80 20.63
CA GLN A 722 2.19 19.83 21.96
C GLN A 722 1.98 21.28 22.43
N ILE A 723 1.73 22.20 21.50
CA ILE A 723 1.57 23.62 21.81
C ILE A 723 0.20 23.87 22.43
N ASP A 724 0.18 24.49 23.62
CA ASP A 724 -1.05 24.74 24.38
C ASP A 724 -1.66 26.13 24.13
N LYS A 725 -0.81 27.12 23.79
CA LYS A 725 -1.19 28.52 23.62
C LYS A 725 -0.35 29.23 22.56
N ILE A 726 -1.00 30.16 21.86
CA ILE A 726 -0.34 31.14 20.99
C ILE A 726 -0.08 32.41 21.83
N PRO A 727 1.17 32.88 21.96
CA PRO A 727 1.47 34.09 22.72
C PRO A 727 0.83 35.35 22.13
N TYR A 728 0.37 36.25 22.99
CA TYR A 728 -0.18 37.55 22.58
C TYR A 728 0.86 38.37 21.81
N GLY A 729 0.48 38.92 20.66
CA GLY A 729 1.31 39.82 19.87
C GLY A 729 2.39 39.14 19.03
N ILE A 730 2.48 37.80 19.02
CA ILE A 730 3.57 37.08 18.34
C ILE A 730 3.59 37.34 16.83
N PHE A 731 2.42 37.59 16.22
CA PHE A 731 2.30 37.91 14.80
C PHE A 731 2.09 39.41 14.52
N SER A 732 2.24 40.29 15.53
CA SER A 732 2.02 41.74 15.38
C SER A 732 2.89 42.42 14.32
N ARG A 733 4.05 41.83 13.99
CA ARG A 733 4.97 42.30 12.93
C ARG A 733 4.91 41.49 11.64
N ALA A 734 4.12 40.41 11.61
CA ALA A 734 4.05 39.47 10.50
C ALA A 734 3.09 40.00 9.41
N LYS A 735 3.56 40.99 8.65
CA LYS A 735 2.73 41.66 7.63
C LYS A 735 2.41 40.78 6.42
N GLY A 736 3.21 39.74 6.18
CA GLY A 736 3.04 38.82 5.04
C GLY A 736 2.38 37.48 5.38
N LEU A 737 2.04 37.22 6.65
CA LEU A 737 1.58 35.90 7.08
C LEU A 737 0.20 35.59 6.50
N ALA A 738 0.19 34.68 5.54
CA ALA A 738 -1.00 34.26 4.81
C ALA A 738 -1.48 32.86 5.24
N LYS A 739 -0.58 31.99 5.69
CA LYS A 739 -0.91 30.60 6.05
C LYS A 739 -0.40 30.24 7.43
N LEU A 740 -1.29 29.74 8.27
CA LEU A 740 -0.95 29.20 9.58
C LEU A 740 -1.62 27.84 9.79
N ASN A 741 -0.78 26.79 9.85
CA ASN A 741 -1.21 25.44 10.20
C ASN A 741 -0.73 25.08 11.60
N MET A 742 -1.68 24.82 12.49
CA MET A 742 -1.51 24.44 13.89
C MET A 742 -2.34 23.18 14.22
N LYS A 743 -2.66 22.37 13.21
CA LYS A 743 -3.43 21.14 13.36
C LYS A 743 -2.75 20.16 14.35
N GLU A 744 -3.51 19.31 15.03
CA GLU A 744 -2.95 18.28 15.92
C GLU A 744 -2.04 18.87 17.00
N ASN A 745 -2.57 19.82 17.77
CA ASN A 745 -1.90 20.43 18.92
C ASN A 745 -2.85 20.34 20.15
N VAL A 746 -2.49 21.02 21.25
CA VAL A 746 -3.30 21.05 22.48
C VAL A 746 -3.82 22.46 22.78
N LEU A 747 -4.08 23.25 21.72
CA LEU A 747 -4.56 24.63 21.87
C LEU A 747 -5.91 24.66 22.58
N THR A 748 -6.01 25.48 23.62
CA THR A 748 -7.24 25.65 24.43
C THR A 748 -8.07 26.87 24.03
N SER A 749 -7.39 27.91 23.51
CA SER A 749 -8.00 29.17 23.08
C SER A 749 -7.08 29.90 22.09
N LEU A 750 -7.67 30.81 21.31
CA LEU A 750 -6.94 31.75 20.45
C LEU A 750 -6.61 33.04 21.21
N PRO A 751 -5.54 33.76 20.84
CA PRO A 751 -5.13 34.96 21.55
C PRO A 751 -6.05 36.15 21.22
N LEU A 752 -6.12 37.12 22.12
CA LEU A 752 -7.02 38.28 22.02
C LEU A 752 -6.66 39.24 20.87
N ASP A 753 -5.45 39.17 20.33
CA ASP A 753 -4.99 39.98 19.22
C ASP A 753 -5.11 39.30 17.85
N ILE A 754 -5.90 38.23 17.73
CA ILE A 754 -6.17 37.55 16.45
C ILE A 754 -6.64 38.52 15.37
N GLY A 755 -7.33 39.60 15.74
CA GLY A 755 -7.79 40.62 14.80
C GLY A 755 -6.67 41.37 14.08
N THR A 756 -5.42 41.25 14.54
CA THR A 756 -4.25 41.81 13.84
C THR A 756 -3.83 41.01 12.60
N TRP A 757 -4.30 39.77 12.44
CA TRP A 757 -3.91 38.83 11.37
C TRP A 757 -4.63 39.11 10.04
N SER A 758 -4.63 40.37 9.63
CA SER A 758 -5.38 40.89 8.47
C SER A 758 -5.00 40.28 7.12
N HIS A 759 -3.81 39.69 6.99
CA HIS A 759 -3.31 39.09 5.75
C HIS A 759 -3.54 37.57 5.68
N MET A 760 -4.13 36.97 6.72
CA MET A 760 -4.37 35.54 6.78
C MET A 760 -5.37 35.11 5.71
N VAL A 761 -5.00 34.08 4.95
CA VAL A 761 -5.80 33.44 3.89
C VAL A 761 -6.22 32.03 4.30
N GLU A 762 -5.32 31.29 4.96
CA GLU A 762 -5.56 29.90 5.37
C GLU A 762 -5.19 29.73 6.84
N LEU A 763 -6.19 29.35 7.65
CA LEU A 763 -6.03 29.08 9.09
C LEU A 763 -6.52 27.66 9.40
N ASN A 764 -5.57 26.79 9.75
CA ASN A 764 -5.86 25.42 10.15
C ASN A 764 -5.55 25.20 11.63
N LEU A 765 -6.59 24.93 12.40
CA LEU A 765 -6.55 24.66 13.85
C LEU A 765 -7.25 23.33 14.17
N GLY A 766 -7.33 22.41 13.20
CA GLY A 766 -7.98 21.11 13.37
C GLY A 766 -7.33 20.25 14.47
N THR A 767 -8.07 19.31 15.05
CA THR A 767 -7.59 18.38 16.09
C THR A 767 -6.89 19.11 17.24
N ASN A 768 -7.63 19.97 17.93
CA ASN A 768 -7.16 20.75 19.08
C ASN A 768 -8.20 20.68 20.22
N SER A 769 -8.00 21.45 21.29
CA SER A 769 -8.91 21.52 22.44
C SER A 769 -9.63 22.88 22.54
N LEU A 770 -9.90 23.53 21.41
CA LEU A 770 -10.52 24.86 21.39
C LEU A 770 -11.97 24.80 21.89
N THR A 771 -12.29 25.63 22.87
CA THR A 771 -13.63 25.67 23.47
C THR A 771 -14.52 26.78 22.91
N LYS A 772 -13.92 27.86 22.43
CA LYS A 772 -14.60 29.03 21.86
C LYS A 772 -13.71 29.71 20.81
N LEU A 773 -14.35 30.34 19.84
CA LEU A 773 -13.73 31.25 18.89
C LEU A 773 -13.94 32.70 19.36
N PRO A 774 -12.92 33.58 19.31
CA PRO A 774 -13.04 34.99 19.69
C PRO A 774 -13.89 35.77 18.67
N ASP A 775 -14.59 36.82 19.14
CA ASP A 775 -15.45 37.64 18.29
C ASP A 775 -14.63 38.40 17.21
N ASP A 776 -13.38 38.76 17.52
CA ASP A 776 -12.43 39.47 16.64
C ASP A 776 -12.04 38.68 15.37
N ILE A 777 -12.52 37.43 15.20
CA ILE A 777 -12.30 36.65 13.97
C ILE A 777 -12.77 37.39 12.73
N HIS A 778 -13.76 38.28 12.84
CA HIS A 778 -14.26 39.09 11.72
C HIS A 778 -13.22 40.01 11.07
N CYS A 779 -12.12 40.28 11.76
CA CYS A 779 -11.03 41.11 11.23
C CYS A 779 -10.20 40.39 10.16
N LEU A 780 -10.31 39.06 10.04
CA LEU A 780 -9.56 38.24 9.07
C LEU A 780 -10.24 38.28 7.69
N GLN A 781 -10.43 39.47 7.13
CA GLN A 781 -11.23 39.69 5.92
C GLN A 781 -10.68 39.01 4.64
N ASN A 782 -9.42 38.56 4.67
CA ASN A 782 -8.79 37.83 3.58
C ASN A 782 -8.89 36.31 3.71
N LEU A 783 -9.51 35.80 4.77
CA LEU A 783 -9.57 34.37 5.03
C LEU A 783 -10.45 33.65 4.00
N GLU A 784 -9.86 32.67 3.32
CA GLU A 784 -10.51 31.80 2.35
C GLU A 784 -10.76 30.39 2.91
N VAL A 785 -9.86 29.91 3.77
CA VAL A 785 -9.93 28.56 4.34
C VAL A 785 -9.82 28.62 5.85
N LEU A 786 -10.84 28.12 6.54
CA LEU A 786 -10.87 27.99 7.99
C LEU A 786 -11.19 26.55 8.37
N ILE A 787 -10.21 25.88 8.97
CA ILE A 787 -10.33 24.49 9.43
C ILE A 787 -10.29 24.47 10.95
N LEU A 788 -11.39 24.02 11.56
CA LEU A 788 -11.62 23.94 12.99
C LEU A 788 -12.12 22.54 13.40
N SER A 789 -11.91 21.52 12.56
CA SER A 789 -12.35 20.14 12.79
C SER A 789 -11.78 19.54 14.07
N ASN A 790 -12.47 18.58 14.66
CA ASN A 790 -12.06 17.85 15.87
C ASN A 790 -11.61 18.79 17.01
N ASN A 791 -12.57 19.59 17.48
CA ASN A 791 -12.38 20.54 18.58
C ASN A 791 -13.56 20.44 19.57
N MET A 792 -13.60 21.34 20.55
CA MET A 792 -14.59 21.33 21.63
C MET A 792 -15.56 22.53 21.54
N LEU A 793 -15.76 23.07 20.33
CA LEU A 793 -16.57 24.26 20.10
C LEU A 793 -18.06 23.95 20.31
N LYS A 794 -18.72 24.79 21.12
CA LYS A 794 -20.19 24.71 21.35
C LYS A 794 -21.01 25.61 20.45
N LYS A 795 -20.44 26.76 20.08
CA LYS A 795 -21.07 27.81 19.27
C LYS A 795 -20.03 28.50 18.41
N ILE A 796 -20.47 28.99 17.25
CA ILE A 796 -19.69 29.87 16.38
C ILE A 796 -20.22 31.30 16.56
N PRO A 797 -19.35 32.31 16.71
CA PRO A 797 -19.78 33.70 16.86
C PRO A 797 -20.47 34.21 15.60
N ASN A 798 -21.51 35.03 15.78
CA ASN A 798 -22.26 35.65 14.68
C ASN A 798 -21.37 36.51 13.76
N THR A 799 -20.25 36.99 14.29
CA THR A 799 -19.26 37.80 13.57
C THR A 799 -18.57 37.04 12.43
N ILE A 800 -18.70 35.70 12.36
CA ILE A 800 -18.18 34.87 11.27
C ILE A 800 -18.72 35.30 9.89
N GLY A 801 -19.95 35.82 9.83
CA GLY A 801 -20.59 36.25 8.56
C GLY A 801 -19.87 37.41 7.86
N ASN A 802 -18.91 38.08 8.52
CA ASN A 802 -18.10 39.13 7.91
C ASN A 802 -16.93 38.58 7.07
N LEU A 803 -16.63 37.28 7.11
CA LEU A 803 -15.56 36.64 6.35
C LEU A 803 -15.98 36.39 4.89
N ARG A 804 -16.23 37.45 4.13
CA ARG A 804 -16.87 37.38 2.80
C ARG A 804 -16.10 36.59 1.73
N LYS A 805 -14.79 36.38 1.93
CA LYS A 805 -13.95 35.58 1.02
C LYS A 805 -13.86 34.10 1.41
N LEU A 806 -14.53 33.68 2.49
CA LEU A 806 -14.42 32.30 2.99
C LEU A 806 -15.03 31.32 1.99
N ARG A 807 -14.24 30.36 1.54
CA ARG A 807 -14.59 29.31 0.57
C ARG A 807 -14.73 27.95 1.23
N VAL A 808 -13.92 27.66 2.24
CA VAL A 808 -13.94 26.38 2.97
C VAL A 808 -14.09 26.67 4.45
N LEU A 809 -15.15 26.13 5.05
CA LEU A 809 -15.37 26.12 6.48
C LEU A 809 -15.54 24.67 6.94
N ASP A 810 -14.55 24.18 7.67
CA ASP A 810 -14.56 22.86 8.27
C ASP A 810 -14.75 22.96 9.79
N LEU A 811 -15.86 22.39 10.27
CA LEU A 811 -16.31 22.34 11.65
C LEU A 811 -16.66 20.91 12.08
N GLU A 812 -16.14 19.90 11.37
CA GLU A 812 -16.36 18.49 11.67
C GLU A 812 -15.94 18.13 13.12
N GLU A 813 -16.57 17.11 13.72
CA GLU A 813 -16.23 16.58 15.05
C GLU A 813 -16.12 17.67 16.13
N ASN A 814 -17.17 18.48 16.28
CA ASN A 814 -17.26 19.48 17.34
C ASN A 814 -18.48 19.20 18.24
N ARG A 815 -18.83 20.15 19.11
CA ARG A 815 -20.00 20.06 20.01
C ARG A 815 -21.02 21.14 19.68
N LEU A 816 -21.15 21.51 18.41
CA LEU A 816 -22.02 22.61 17.99
C LEU A 816 -23.49 22.25 18.17
N GLU A 817 -24.21 23.07 18.95
CA GLU A 817 -25.66 22.91 19.19
C GLU A 817 -26.49 23.61 18.10
N SER A 818 -25.98 24.70 17.56
CA SER A 818 -26.61 25.48 16.49
C SER A 818 -25.59 26.30 15.70
N LEU A 819 -25.99 26.73 14.51
CA LEU A 819 -25.25 27.67 13.67
C LEU A 819 -25.90 29.07 13.70
N PRO A 820 -25.11 30.16 13.65
CA PRO A 820 -25.65 31.51 13.56
C PRO A 820 -26.31 31.76 12.19
N SER A 821 -27.34 32.60 12.16
CA SER A 821 -28.02 33.00 10.92
C SER A 821 -27.09 33.72 9.92
N GLU A 822 -26.05 34.35 10.44
CA GLU A 822 -25.06 35.13 9.72
C GLU A 822 -24.15 34.25 8.84
N ILE A 823 -24.18 32.92 8.98
CA ILE A 823 -23.49 32.01 8.06
C ILE A 823 -23.93 32.23 6.60
N GLY A 824 -25.20 32.61 6.38
CA GLY A 824 -25.74 32.90 5.04
C GLY A 824 -25.17 34.16 4.38
N LEU A 825 -24.32 34.94 5.08
CA LEU A 825 -23.60 36.08 4.51
C LEU A 825 -22.31 35.67 3.78
N LEU A 826 -21.90 34.40 3.90
CA LEU A 826 -20.69 33.86 3.28
C LEU A 826 -20.94 33.45 1.82
N HIS A 827 -21.19 34.43 0.95
CA HIS A 827 -21.60 34.17 -0.44
C HIS A 827 -20.59 33.37 -1.28
N GLU A 828 -19.30 33.44 -0.95
CA GLU A 828 -18.23 32.69 -1.64
C GLU A 828 -18.00 31.27 -1.10
N LEU A 829 -18.79 30.83 -0.11
CA LEU A 829 -18.59 29.53 0.54
C LEU A 829 -18.92 28.39 -0.43
N GLN A 830 -17.93 27.52 -0.67
CA GLN A 830 -17.99 26.38 -1.57
C GLN A 830 -18.14 25.07 -0.80
N LYS A 831 -17.47 24.94 0.35
CA LYS A 831 -17.52 23.73 1.18
C LYS A 831 -17.85 24.08 2.62
N LEU A 832 -18.90 23.45 3.14
CA LEU A 832 -19.31 23.53 4.53
C LEU A 832 -19.38 22.11 5.12
N ILE A 833 -18.50 21.84 6.09
CA ILE A 833 -18.38 20.54 6.75
C ILE A 833 -18.79 20.69 8.21
N LEU A 834 -19.83 19.98 8.62
CA LEU A 834 -20.47 20.05 9.94
C LEU A 834 -20.73 18.65 10.51
N GLN A 835 -20.10 17.63 9.95
CA GLN A 835 -20.28 16.23 10.35
C GLN A 835 -19.94 16.02 11.83
N SER A 836 -20.60 15.07 12.48
CA SER A 836 -20.35 14.64 13.86
C SER A 836 -20.43 15.81 14.85
N ASN A 837 -21.58 16.48 14.86
CA ASN A 837 -21.91 17.59 15.78
C ASN A 837 -23.22 17.33 16.53
N GLN A 838 -23.74 18.34 17.25
CA GLN A 838 -24.98 18.24 18.04
C GLN A 838 -26.10 19.14 17.48
N LEU A 839 -26.08 19.39 16.16
CA LEU A 839 -27.01 20.31 15.52
C LEU A 839 -28.42 19.74 15.49
N ASN A 840 -29.40 20.50 15.98
CA ASN A 840 -30.81 20.13 15.92
C ASN A 840 -31.52 20.65 14.66
N THR A 841 -31.06 21.79 14.14
CA THR A 841 -31.63 22.48 12.98
C THR A 841 -30.55 23.27 12.24
N LEU A 842 -30.69 23.42 10.92
CA LEU A 842 -29.91 24.38 10.13
C LEU A 842 -30.68 25.71 9.99
N PRO A 843 -29.99 26.87 9.98
CA PRO A 843 -30.65 28.15 9.77
C PRO A 843 -31.18 28.27 8.33
N ARG A 844 -32.34 28.91 8.15
CA ARG A 844 -32.96 29.15 6.83
C ARG A 844 -32.05 29.94 5.88
N THR A 845 -31.19 30.78 6.45
CA THR A 845 -30.21 31.57 5.70
C THR A 845 -29.15 30.74 4.98
N ILE A 846 -29.07 29.43 5.23
CA ILE A 846 -28.20 28.52 4.47
C ILE A 846 -28.49 28.60 2.95
N GLY A 847 -29.75 28.85 2.57
CA GLY A 847 -30.13 28.99 1.16
C GLY A 847 -29.46 30.16 0.43
N HIS A 848 -28.90 31.15 1.15
CA HIS A 848 -28.16 32.26 0.53
C HIS A 848 -26.74 31.88 0.06
N LEU A 849 -26.26 30.67 0.37
CA LEU A 849 -24.93 30.18 -0.02
C LEU A 849 -24.91 29.66 -1.46
N THR A 850 -25.18 30.52 -2.44
CA THR A 850 -25.38 30.11 -3.84
C THR A 850 -24.17 29.42 -4.49
N ASN A 851 -22.96 29.61 -3.96
CA ASN A 851 -21.73 28.99 -4.47
C ASN A 851 -21.41 27.64 -3.78
N LEU A 852 -22.25 27.16 -2.86
CA LEU A 852 -21.99 25.95 -2.09
C LEU A 852 -22.11 24.71 -2.97
N THR A 853 -21.04 23.93 -3.07
CA THR A 853 -20.97 22.68 -3.83
C THR A 853 -20.98 21.44 -2.94
N TYR A 854 -20.46 21.57 -1.71
CA TYR A 854 -20.36 20.47 -0.75
C TYR A 854 -20.95 20.87 0.60
N LEU A 855 -21.95 20.12 1.04
CA LEU A 855 -22.53 20.25 2.37
C LEU A 855 -22.51 18.89 3.08
N SER A 856 -21.76 18.79 4.18
CA SER A 856 -21.84 17.63 5.07
C SER A 856 -22.43 18.03 6.41
N VAL A 857 -23.54 17.39 6.77
CA VAL A 857 -24.26 17.54 8.04
C VAL A 857 -24.64 16.17 8.62
N GLY A 858 -23.87 15.13 8.27
CA GLY A 858 -24.05 13.79 8.79
C GLY A 858 -23.73 13.68 10.29
N GLU A 859 -24.18 12.61 10.94
CA GLU A 859 -23.94 12.34 12.37
C GLU A 859 -24.32 13.52 13.28
N ASN A 860 -25.53 14.04 13.10
CA ASN A 860 -26.09 15.14 13.89
C ASN A 860 -27.46 14.74 14.46
N ASN A 861 -28.16 15.69 15.11
CA ASN A 861 -29.49 15.50 15.66
C ASN A 861 -30.57 16.25 14.84
N LEU A 862 -30.39 16.36 13.53
CA LEU A 862 -31.27 17.18 12.69
C LEU A 862 -32.70 16.64 12.67
N GLN A 863 -33.68 17.51 12.97
CA GLN A 863 -35.10 17.17 12.91
C GLN A 863 -35.71 17.35 11.51
N PHE A 864 -35.26 18.40 10.82
CA PHE A 864 -35.67 18.73 9.45
C PHE A 864 -34.57 19.55 8.77
N LEU A 865 -34.54 19.49 7.44
CA LEU A 865 -33.78 20.42 6.60
C LEU A 865 -34.68 21.62 6.23
N PRO A 866 -34.15 22.85 6.17
CA PRO A 866 -34.92 24.03 5.77
C PRO A 866 -35.34 23.96 4.29
N ASP A 867 -36.51 24.48 3.96
CA ASP A 867 -37.05 24.48 2.59
C ASP A 867 -36.15 25.31 1.64
N GLU A 868 -35.46 26.31 2.18
CA GLU A 868 -34.49 27.14 1.47
C GLU A 868 -33.25 26.38 0.98
N ILE A 869 -33.04 25.10 1.35
CA ILE A 869 -31.95 24.30 0.78
C ILE A 869 -32.08 24.15 -0.75
N GLY A 870 -33.30 24.23 -1.28
CA GLY A 870 -33.56 24.15 -2.71
C GLY A 870 -33.02 25.32 -3.54
N THR A 871 -32.61 26.43 -2.92
CA THR A 871 -31.99 27.57 -3.61
C THR A 871 -30.51 27.37 -3.88
N LEU A 872 -29.91 26.27 -3.40
CA LEU A 872 -28.51 25.93 -3.63
C LEU A 872 -28.32 25.29 -5.01
N GLU A 873 -28.27 26.12 -6.06
CA GLU A 873 -28.20 25.67 -7.46
C GLU A 873 -26.91 24.91 -7.78
N ASN A 874 -25.80 25.25 -7.13
CA ASN A 874 -24.48 24.66 -7.35
C ASN A 874 -24.16 23.45 -6.44
N LEU A 875 -25.12 23.01 -5.61
CA LEU A 875 -24.88 21.91 -4.67
C LEU A 875 -24.71 20.59 -5.42
N GLU A 876 -23.53 19.98 -5.31
CA GLU A 876 -23.18 18.71 -5.96
C GLU A 876 -23.28 17.53 -4.99
N SER A 877 -22.89 17.74 -3.74
CA SER A 877 -22.79 16.69 -2.71
C SER A 877 -23.46 17.10 -1.41
N LEU A 878 -24.41 16.28 -0.94
CA LEU A 878 -25.15 16.47 0.30
C LEU A 878 -25.07 15.22 1.19
N TYR A 879 -24.34 15.31 2.30
CA TYR A 879 -24.26 14.23 3.29
C TYR A 879 -25.16 14.53 4.49
N ILE A 880 -26.20 13.73 4.66
CA ILE A 880 -27.17 13.85 5.77
C ILE A 880 -27.31 12.55 6.57
N ASN A 881 -26.40 11.59 6.37
CA ASN A 881 -26.44 10.29 7.04
C ASN A 881 -26.40 10.40 8.57
N ASP A 882 -26.86 9.35 9.25
CA ASP A 882 -26.79 9.23 10.71
C ASP A 882 -27.47 10.39 11.45
N ASN A 883 -28.60 10.86 10.93
CA ASN A 883 -29.49 11.78 11.63
C ASN A 883 -30.76 11.05 12.12
N PRO A 884 -30.77 10.53 13.37
CA PRO A 884 -31.85 9.65 13.86
C PRO A 884 -33.18 10.37 14.07
N GLN A 885 -33.20 11.71 14.09
CA GLN A 885 -34.41 12.53 14.24
C GLN A 885 -34.96 13.05 12.90
N LEU A 886 -34.31 12.75 11.77
CA LEU A 886 -34.68 13.31 10.48
C LEU A 886 -35.81 12.52 9.83
N ILE A 887 -37.03 13.04 9.96
CA ILE A 887 -38.27 12.35 9.54
C ILE A 887 -38.67 12.70 8.10
N LYS A 888 -38.40 13.94 7.67
CA LYS A 888 -38.83 14.47 6.36
C LYS A 888 -37.70 15.20 5.65
N LEU A 889 -37.75 15.18 4.33
CA LEU A 889 -36.92 15.99 3.44
C LEU A 889 -37.82 17.02 2.72
N PRO A 890 -37.37 18.28 2.56
CA PRO A 890 -38.13 19.29 1.83
C PRO A 890 -38.24 18.94 0.35
N TYR A 891 -39.39 19.23 -0.26
CA TYR A 891 -39.62 18.98 -1.69
C TYR A 891 -38.72 19.84 -2.57
N GLU A 892 -38.29 20.98 -2.04
CA GLU A 892 -37.41 21.95 -2.63
C GLU A 892 -36.01 21.39 -2.95
N LEU A 893 -35.57 20.28 -2.32
CA LEU A 893 -34.34 19.56 -2.71
C LEU A 893 -34.38 19.08 -4.17
N ALA A 894 -35.58 18.91 -4.74
CA ALA A 894 -35.75 18.60 -6.16
C ALA A 894 -35.24 19.71 -7.10
N LEU A 895 -35.13 20.95 -6.61
CA LEU A 895 -34.69 22.12 -7.36
C LEU A 895 -33.16 22.20 -7.51
N CYS A 896 -32.39 21.48 -6.68
CA CYS A 896 -30.94 21.38 -6.81
C CYS A 896 -30.57 20.55 -8.06
N GLN A 897 -30.40 21.21 -9.20
CA GLN A 897 -30.17 20.53 -10.49
C GLN A 897 -28.84 19.80 -10.57
N ASN A 898 -27.82 20.30 -9.87
CA ASN A 898 -26.45 19.76 -9.89
C ASN A 898 -26.20 18.68 -8.82
N LEU A 899 -27.20 18.34 -7.99
CA LEU A 899 -27.03 17.39 -6.90
C LEU A 899 -26.81 15.97 -7.46
N ALA A 900 -25.57 15.50 -7.38
CA ALA A 900 -25.13 14.21 -7.90
C ALA A 900 -24.99 13.17 -6.80
N ILE A 901 -24.50 13.58 -5.62
CA ILE A 901 -24.22 12.70 -4.49
C ILE A 901 -25.09 13.11 -3.32
N MET A 902 -25.85 12.17 -2.78
CA MET A 902 -26.62 12.38 -1.56
C MET A 902 -26.49 11.15 -0.66
N SER A 903 -26.14 11.35 0.61
CA SER A 903 -26.06 10.25 1.58
C SER A 903 -27.21 10.35 2.58
N ILE A 904 -28.06 9.33 2.64
CA ILE A 904 -29.27 9.29 3.48
C ILE A 904 -29.29 8.10 4.45
N GLU A 905 -28.15 7.44 4.61
CA GLU A 905 -28.03 6.24 5.44
C GLU A 905 -28.39 6.53 6.91
N ASN A 906 -28.99 5.56 7.59
CA ASN A 906 -29.39 5.67 8.99
C ASN A 906 -30.28 6.88 9.35
N CYS A 907 -31.09 7.36 8.39
CA CYS A 907 -32.15 8.33 8.62
C CYS A 907 -33.52 7.63 8.59
N PRO A 908 -34.45 7.88 9.55
CA PRO A 908 -35.71 7.16 9.59
C PRO A 908 -36.66 7.51 8.43
N LEU A 909 -36.59 8.75 7.90
CA LEU A 909 -37.32 9.25 6.72
C LEU A 909 -38.76 8.73 6.55
N SER A 910 -39.51 8.60 7.66
CA SER A 910 -40.80 7.90 7.66
C SER A 910 -41.92 8.58 6.88
N ALA A 911 -41.70 9.83 6.43
CA ALA A 911 -42.59 10.52 5.50
C ALA A 911 -42.46 10.05 4.04
N ILE A 912 -41.41 9.29 3.71
CA ILE A 912 -41.14 8.75 2.37
C ILE A 912 -41.35 7.23 2.42
N PRO A 913 -42.00 6.61 1.41
CA PRO A 913 -42.21 5.17 1.41
C PRO A 913 -40.89 4.40 1.55
N PRO A 914 -40.82 3.36 2.40
CA PRO A 914 -39.58 2.63 2.67
C PRO A 914 -39.00 1.97 1.41
N GLU A 915 -39.85 1.62 0.43
CA GLU A 915 -39.40 1.10 -0.87
C GLU A 915 -38.57 2.13 -1.63
N VAL A 916 -38.97 3.41 -1.59
CA VAL A 916 -38.27 4.52 -2.25
C VAL A 916 -36.94 4.82 -1.52
N VAL A 917 -36.96 4.81 -0.18
CA VAL A 917 -35.74 5.03 0.62
C VAL A 917 -34.73 3.89 0.42
N SER A 918 -35.20 2.64 0.33
CA SER A 918 -34.35 1.47 0.05
C SER A 918 -33.75 1.46 -1.35
N GLY A 919 -34.41 2.12 -2.30
CA GLY A 919 -33.92 2.35 -3.66
C GLY A 919 -32.79 3.39 -3.75
N GLY A 920 -32.43 3.99 -2.63
CA GLY A 920 -31.32 4.91 -2.53
C GLY A 920 -31.67 6.36 -2.91
N PRO A 921 -30.65 7.25 -2.88
CA PRO A 921 -30.85 8.69 -2.96
C PRO A 921 -31.47 9.16 -4.28
N SER A 922 -31.16 8.50 -5.40
CA SER A 922 -31.70 8.88 -6.72
C SER A 922 -33.22 8.67 -6.81
N LEU A 923 -33.74 7.58 -6.22
CA LEU A 923 -35.18 7.30 -6.17
C LEU A 923 -35.90 8.27 -5.21
N VAL A 924 -35.25 8.62 -4.10
CA VAL A 924 -35.75 9.66 -3.17
C VAL A 924 -35.88 11.01 -3.88
N ILE A 925 -34.86 11.45 -4.62
CA ILE A 925 -34.92 12.71 -5.40
C ILE A 925 -36.04 12.66 -6.44
N GLN A 926 -36.21 11.52 -7.14
CA GLN A 926 -37.29 11.35 -8.12
C GLN A 926 -38.68 11.41 -7.46
N TYR A 927 -38.85 10.80 -6.28
CA TYR A 927 -40.09 10.85 -5.52
C TYR A 927 -40.42 12.28 -5.09
N LEU A 928 -39.44 13.04 -4.60
CA LEU A 928 -39.59 14.46 -4.24
C LEU A 928 -39.98 15.29 -5.48
N LYS A 929 -39.37 15.03 -6.65
CA LYS A 929 -39.75 15.68 -7.92
C LYS A 929 -41.20 15.40 -8.34
N LEU A 930 -41.70 14.18 -8.13
CA LEU A 930 -43.05 13.77 -8.54
C LEU A 930 -44.16 14.37 -7.66
N HIS A 931 -43.89 14.52 -6.36
CA HIS A 931 -44.87 14.98 -5.36
C HIS A 931 -44.70 16.45 -4.97
N SER A 932 -43.75 17.14 -5.60
CA SER A 932 -43.53 18.57 -5.41
C SER A 932 -44.78 19.38 -5.82
N PRO A 933 -45.29 20.28 -4.95
CA PRO A 933 -46.42 21.14 -5.28
C PRO A 933 -46.11 22.17 -6.38
N TYR A 934 -44.84 22.32 -6.76
CA TYR A 934 -44.37 23.32 -7.72
C TYR A 934 -44.41 22.85 -9.18
N ARG A 935 -45.07 21.72 -9.48
CA ARG A 935 -45.21 21.14 -10.83
C ARG A 935 -46.03 21.99 -11.82
N GLN A 936 -46.46 23.20 -11.43
CA GLN A 936 -47.27 24.12 -12.23
C GLN A 936 -46.64 25.49 -12.49
N MET A 937 -45.34 25.69 -12.23
CA MET A 937 -44.62 26.90 -12.67
C MET A 937 -43.52 26.60 -13.67
#